data_AF-A0A8B7V8F8-F1
#
_entry.id   AF-A0A8B7V8F8-F1
#
_cell.length_a   1.000
_cell.length_b   1.000
_cell.length_c   1.000
_cell.angle_alpha   90.00
_cell.angle_beta   90.00
_cell.angle_gamma   90.00
#
_symmetry.space_group_name_H-M   'P 1'
#
loop_
_entity.id
_entity.type
_entity.pdbx_description
1 polymer ?
#
loop_
_entity_poly.entity_id
_entity_poly.type
_entity_poly.pdbx_seq_one_letter_code
_entity_poly.pdbx_strand_id
1 'polypeptide(L)'
;MESAGLSGPTGAPASKKAKERSKSRSRRRWQKGKAKASRLLHSMDLRTMTQSLVTLAEDNMAFFSSQGPGETARRLLGVFSGIREQALGLEPTLGRLLSVAHLFDLDTETPANGYRSLVHTARCCLAHLLHKSRYVASNRRSIFFRTSHNLAELEAYLAALTQLRALAYYAQHLLAINQPGGLFFEGDERLTAEFLSEYVTLHKGCFYGRCLGFQFTPAIRPFLQTISIGLVSFGEHYKRNEAGLGVTASSLFTSGRFAIDPELRGTEFERVIQNLDVHFWKAFWNITEIEVLSSLANMASTTVRVSRLLSLPPEAFEMPLTSDPKLTVTISPPLAHTGPGPVFVRLISYDLREGQDSEELSSLVKSEGPWSLELRPRPQQVPRSRFLVVHIHGGGFVAQTSKSHEPYLKSWAHELGAPIISIDYSLAPEAPFPRALEECFFAYCWAVKHCAMLGSTGERICLAGDSAGGNLCLTVSLRAAAFGVRVPDGIMAAYPVTTLQSTASPSRLLSIMDPLLPLSVLSKCVSAYSGSETEDYSDPDQKALGMMGLVRRDTSLLLRDLRLGASSWLNSFLELSGRKSQKSSVSIAEPMRRSVSEAALAQPEGPQGTDSLKALKDLSLKGSSETSDTPEMSLSVETLGPSTPSDVNFFLRPEDSQETQLLNTKDRGPAVSLFPEGFQPRRSSQGAIRIPLYSSPIVKNPFMSPLLAPDSMLKTLPPLHIVACALDPMLDDSVMFARRLRSLGQPVTLRVVEDLPHGFLSLASLCRETRQAAGQCVERIRLILTPPAAPR
;
A
#
# COMPACT_ATOMS: atom_id res chain seq x y z
N MET A 1 62.08 -13.78 58.96
CA MET A 1 63.29 -14.17 58.21
C MET A 1 63.15 -13.67 56.78
N GLU A 2 64.27 -13.38 56.15
CA GLU A 2 64.40 -12.96 54.74
C GLU A 2 64.15 -14.19 53.81
N SER A 3 64.06 -14.10 52.47
CA SER A 3 64.83 -13.23 51.56
C SER A 3 64.21 -12.98 50.16
N ALA A 4 64.83 -12.04 49.45
CA ALA A 4 64.67 -11.62 48.04
C ALA A 4 64.48 -12.76 47.00
N GLY A 5 63.92 -12.53 45.79
CA GLY A 5 63.56 -11.27 45.11
C GLY A 5 62.58 -11.49 43.93
N LEU A 6 62.56 -10.74 42.82
CA LEU A 6 63.40 -9.61 42.36
C LEU A 6 62.62 -8.67 41.38
N SER A 7 63.30 -8.01 40.43
CA SER A 7 62.89 -6.79 39.68
C SER A 7 62.33 -6.93 38.24
N GLY A 8 61.20 -6.24 37.96
CA GLY A 8 60.96 -5.40 36.74
C GLY A 8 60.75 -6.05 35.34
N PRO A 9 60.39 -5.26 34.29
CA PRO A 9 60.13 -3.81 34.23
C PRO A 9 58.69 -3.41 33.78
N THR A 10 58.41 -2.11 33.67
CA THR A 10 57.09 -1.51 33.34
C THR A 10 56.90 -1.10 31.88
N GLY A 11 55.70 -1.28 31.31
CA GLY A 11 55.29 -0.71 30.01
C GLY A 11 53.76 -0.72 29.78
N ALA A 12 53.19 0.33 29.18
CA ALA A 12 51.73 0.59 29.20
C ALA A 12 51.02 0.56 27.82
N PRO A 13 49.75 0.11 27.73
CA PRO A 13 48.95 0.18 26.51
C PRO A 13 47.75 1.17 26.56
N ALA A 14 48.00 2.46 26.82
CA ALA A 14 46.92 3.46 26.95
C ALA A 14 46.19 3.83 25.63
N SER A 15 46.79 3.56 24.45
CA SER A 15 46.37 4.18 23.18
C SER A 15 45.09 3.63 22.54
N LYS A 16 44.71 2.36 22.80
CA LYS A 16 43.53 1.73 22.16
C LYS A 16 42.21 2.38 22.62
N LYS A 17 41.98 2.51 23.94
CA LYS A 17 40.74 3.11 24.51
C LYS A 17 40.52 4.57 24.07
N ALA A 18 41.59 5.32 23.80
CA ALA A 18 41.49 6.68 23.27
C ALA A 18 40.99 6.71 21.81
N LYS A 19 41.55 5.86 20.93
CA LYS A 19 41.12 5.76 19.52
C LYS A 19 39.66 5.33 19.38
N GLU A 20 39.17 4.42 20.23
CA GLU A 20 37.77 3.99 20.22
C GLU A 20 36.80 5.07 20.72
N ARG A 21 37.11 5.75 21.83
CA ARG A 21 36.32 6.90 22.32
C ARG A 21 36.26 8.02 21.28
N SER A 22 37.34 8.26 20.53
CA SER A 22 37.38 9.20 19.39
C SER A 22 36.45 8.76 18.25
N LYS A 23 36.58 7.52 17.75
CA LYS A 23 35.70 6.97 16.69
C LYS A 23 34.22 7.00 17.09
N SER A 24 33.90 6.68 18.33
CA SER A 24 32.53 6.73 18.89
C SER A 24 31.99 8.15 18.96
N ARG A 25 32.76 9.12 19.48
CA ARG A 25 32.39 10.55 19.47
C ARG A 25 32.22 11.08 18.05
N SER A 26 33.07 10.69 17.10
CA SER A 26 32.97 11.07 15.69
C SER A 26 31.67 10.56 15.05
N ARG A 27 31.37 9.25 15.15
CA ARG A 27 30.10 8.67 14.64
C ARG A 27 28.87 9.36 15.26
N ARG A 28 28.86 9.61 16.57
CA ARG A 28 27.76 10.33 17.25
C ARG A 28 27.65 11.80 16.80
N ARG A 29 28.78 12.49 16.54
CA ARG A 29 28.79 13.87 16.00
C ARG A 29 28.29 13.92 14.55
N TRP A 30 28.61 12.91 13.74
CA TRP A 30 28.10 12.76 12.37
C TRP A 30 26.59 12.45 12.33
N GLN A 31 26.10 11.53 13.17
CA GLN A 31 24.65 11.24 13.30
C GLN A 31 23.86 12.45 13.83
N LYS A 32 24.35 13.15 14.87
CA LYS A 32 23.76 14.44 15.30
C LYS A 32 23.85 15.52 14.21
N GLY A 33 24.92 15.50 13.41
CA GLY A 33 25.08 16.34 12.21
C GLY A 33 23.97 16.10 11.20
N LYS A 34 23.72 14.85 10.79
CA LYS A 34 22.59 14.49 9.92
C LYS A 34 21.24 14.89 10.51
N ALA A 35 20.99 14.63 11.80
CA ALA A 35 19.74 15.00 12.46
C ALA A 35 19.52 16.52 12.55
N LYS A 36 20.58 17.33 12.75
CA LYS A 36 20.48 18.80 12.74
C LYS A 36 20.36 19.36 11.32
N ALA A 37 21.10 18.81 10.36
CA ALA A 37 21.03 19.20 8.95
C ALA A 37 19.66 18.86 8.32
N SER A 38 19.06 17.72 8.66
CA SER A 38 17.71 17.34 8.23
C SER A 38 16.67 18.37 8.71
N ARG A 39 16.68 18.77 9.98
CA ARG A 39 15.77 19.84 10.47
C ARG A 39 16.03 21.18 9.80
N LEU A 40 17.30 21.56 9.60
CA LEU A 40 17.65 22.79 8.89
C LEU A 40 17.15 22.79 7.44
N LEU A 41 17.21 21.65 6.74
CA LEU A 41 16.69 21.49 5.38
C LEU A 41 15.15 21.59 5.32
N HIS A 42 14.42 21.13 6.34
CA HIS A 42 12.97 21.34 6.43
C HIS A 42 12.63 22.83 6.61
N SER A 43 13.41 23.56 7.41
CA SER A 43 13.25 25.01 7.60
C SER A 43 13.80 25.89 6.48
N MET A 44 14.43 25.32 5.44
CA MET A 44 14.84 26.12 4.27
C MET A 44 13.62 26.42 3.40
N ASP A 45 13.46 27.68 3.01
CA ASP A 45 12.56 28.05 1.93
C ASP A 45 12.95 27.37 0.60
N LEU A 46 11.94 27.10 -0.24
CA LEU A 46 12.10 26.43 -1.53
C LEU A 46 13.09 27.16 -2.46
N ARG A 47 12.97 28.48 -2.61
CA ARG A 47 13.86 29.27 -3.48
C ARG A 47 15.30 29.21 -2.99
N THR A 48 15.48 29.34 -1.67
CA THR A 48 16.80 29.26 -1.03
C THR A 48 17.41 27.85 -1.19
N MET A 49 16.60 26.80 -1.17
CA MET A 49 17.03 25.41 -1.41
C MET A 49 17.45 25.20 -2.88
N THR A 50 16.65 25.68 -3.84
CA THR A 50 16.95 25.61 -5.27
C THR A 50 18.21 26.39 -5.62
N GLN A 51 18.33 27.64 -5.19
CA GLN A 51 19.54 28.46 -5.40
C GLN A 51 20.80 27.79 -4.82
N SER A 52 20.71 27.26 -3.59
CA SER A 52 21.81 26.50 -2.99
C SER A 52 22.23 25.28 -3.83
N LEU A 53 21.25 24.57 -4.42
CA LEU A 53 21.50 23.39 -5.25
C LEU A 53 22.11 23.77 -6.60
N VAL A 54 21.66 24.85 -7.22
CA VAL A 54 22.17 25.40 -8.49
C VAL A 54 23.65 25.79 -8.36
N THR A 55 24.01 26.64 -7.39
CA THR A 55 25.40 27.07 -7.19
C THR A 55 26.34 25.88 -6.89
N LEU A 56 25.86 24.87 -6.17
CA LEU A 56 26.64 23.66 -5.90
C LEU A 56 26.69 22.70 -7.09
N ALA A 57 25.71 22.70 -7.99
CA ALA A 57 25.82 21.99 -9.25
C ALA A 57 26.90 22.66 -10.12
N GLU A 58 26.89 23.98 -10.24
CA GLU A 58 27.82 24.76 -11.05
C GLU A 58 29.28 24.65 -10.57
N ASP A 59 29.54 24.74 -9.26
CA ASP A 59 30.86 24.48 -8.68
C ASP A 59 31.37 23.04 -8.94
N ASN A 60 30.48 22.03 -8.88
CA ASN A 60 30.85 20.67 -9.26
C ASN A 60 31.09 20.53 -10.77
N MET A 61 30.27 21.15 -11.62
CA MET A 61 30.47 21.17 -13.08
C MET A 61 31.83 21.76 -13.43
N ALA A 62 32.15 22.94 -12.91
CA ALA A 62 33.43 23.62 -13.15
C ALA A 62 34.63 22.75 -12.74
N PHE A 63 34.54 22.05 -11.59
CA PHE A 63 35.58 21.11 -11.18
C PHE A 63 35.72 19.91 -12.13
N PHE A 64 34.62 19.25 -12.50
CA PHE A 64 34.71 18.05 -13.36
C PHE A 64 35.07 18.37 -14.81
N SER A 65 34.69 19.55 -15.33
CA SER A 65 35.22 20.08 -16.60
C SER A 65 36.75 20.24 -16.59
N SER A 66 37.36 20.53 -15.43
CA SER A 66 38.81 20.72 -15.31
C SER A 66 39.61 19.40 -15.14
N GLN A 67 38.96 18.23 -15.17
CA GLN A 67 39.61 16.92 -14.96
C GLN A 67 39.93 16.16 -16.27
N GLY A 68 39.65 16.76 -17.44
CA GLY A 68 39.91 16.14 -18.75
C GLY A 68 38.83 15.15 -19.22
N PRO A 69 39.03 14.47 -20.36
CA PRO A 69 37.96 13.84 -21.16
C PRO A 69 37.40 12.51 -20.61
N GLY A 70 37.69 12.13 -19.36
CA GLY A 70 37.28 10.86 -18.76
C GLY A 70 35.76 10.68 -18.69
N GLU A 71 35.27 9.47 -19.00
CA GLU A 71 33.82 9.17 -19.06
C GLU A 71 33.09 9.52 -17.76
N THR A 72 33.65 9.14 -16.61
CA THR A 72 33.04 9.41 -15.30
C THR A 72 32.94 10.91 -14.99
N ALA A 73 33.90 11.72 -15.43
CA ALA A 73 33.85 13.18 -15.30
C ALA A 73 32.78 13.77 -16.23
N ARG A 74 32.68 13.26 -17.47
CA ARG A 74 31.65 13.63 -18.46
C ARG A 74 30.23 13.32 -17.95
N ARG A 75 30.03 12.15 -17.34
CA ARG A 75 28.76 11.75 -16.72
C ARG A 75 28.42 12.61 -15.51
N LEU A 76 29.37 12.87 -14.60
CA LEU A 76 29.16 13.80 -13.48
C LEU A 76 28.80 15.21 -13.96
N LEU A 77 29.49 15.73 -14.97
CA LEU A 77 29.20 17.03 -15.61
C LEU A 77 27.76 17.07 -16.16
N GLY A 78 27.35 16.07 -16.93
CA GLY A 78 25.99 15.96 -17.47
C GLY A 78 24.92 15.85 -16.38
N VAL A 79 25.20 15.10 -15.30
CA VAL A 79 24.28 14.92 -14.18
C VAL A 79 24.13 16.20 -13.35
N PHE A 80 25.20 16.94 -13.06
CA PHE A 80 25.08 18.24 -12.40
C PHE A 80 24.41 19.28 -13.31
N SER A 81 24.65 19.26 -14.62
CA SER A 81 23.93 20.10 -15.58
C SER A 81 22.41 19.82 -15.56
N GLY A 82 22.03 18.55 -15.60
CA GLY A 82 20.64 18.12 -15.47
C GLY A 82 20.01 18.51 -14.13
N ILE A 83 20.73 18.32 -13.02
CA ILE A 83 20.26 18.75 -11.68
C ILE A 83 19.99 20.26 -11.65
N ARG A 84 20.87 21.07 -12.23
CA ARG A 84 20.67 22.53 -12.34
C ARG A 84 19.42 22.87 -13.16
N GLU A 85 19.29 22.28 -14.34
CA GLU A 85 18.17 22.53 -15.26
C GLU A 85 16.82 22.11 -14.66
N GLN A 86 16.72 20.89 -14.11
CA GLN A 86 15.49 20.40 -13.49
C GLN A 86 15.13 21.17 -12.22
N ALA A 87 16.10 21.62 -11.41
CA ALA A 87 15.82 22.41 -10.21
C ALA A 87 15.31 23.83 -10.55
N LEU A 88 15.94 24.51 -11.51
CA LEU A 88 15.48 25.82 -12.00
C LEU A 88 14.09 25.72 -12.66
N GLY A 89 13.87 24.69 -13.48
CA GLY A 89 12.60 24.46 -14.17
C GLY A 89 11.47 23.91 -13.31
N LEU A 90 11.68 23.75 -11.99
CA LEU A 90 10.72 23.21 -11.04
C LEU A 90 10.30 24.21 -9.95
N GLU A 91 11.19 25.11 -9.52
CA GLU A 91 10.89 26.12 -8.48
C GLU A 91 9.66 26.99 -8.79
N PRO A 92 9.46 27.53 -10.02
CA PRO A 92 8.30 28.37 -10.32
C PRO A 92 6.98 27.60 -10.21
N THR A 93 6.95 26.35 -10.69
CA THR A 93 5.76 25.48 -10.65
C THR A 93 5.41 25.12 -9.21
N LEU A 94 6.38 24.65 -8.41
CA LEU A 94 6.14 24.32 -7.00
C LEU A 94 5.79 25.57 -6.17
N GLY A 95 6.39 26.72 -6.47
CA GLY A 95 6.05 28.00 -5.85
C GLY A 95 4.61 28.41 -6.14
N ARG A 96 4.14 28.28 -7.39
CA ARG A 96 2.73 28.49 -7.76
C ARG A 96 1.81 27.55 -6.99
N LEU A 97 2.06 26.24 -7.04
CA LEU A 97 1.25 25.24 -6.33
C LEU A 97 1.16 25.54 -4.83
N LEU A 98 2.30 25.82 -4.18
CA LEU A 98 2.35 26.15 -2.74
C LEU A 98 1.61 27.45 -2.41
N SER A 99 1.65 28.46 -3.30
CA SER A 99 0.98 29.74 -3.07
C SER A 99 -0.55 29.62 -3.01
N VAL A 100 -1.14 28.71 -3.79
CA VAL A 100 -2.60 28.49 -3.84
C VAL A 100 -3.08 27.31 -3.00
N ALA A 101 -2.18 26.43 -2.54
CA ALA A 101 -2.54 25.20 -1.82
C ALA A 101 -3.44 25.44 -0.60
N HIS A 102 -3.38 26.62 0.02
CA HIS A 102 -4.24 27.00 1.14
C HIS A 102 -5.74 27.07 0.80
N LEU A 103 -6.09 27.28 -0.48
CA LEU A 103 -7.48 27.27 -0.97
C LEU A 103 -8.08 25.85 -1.03
N PHE A 104 -7.23 24.81 -0.91
CA PHE A 104 -7.62 23.40 -1.00
C PHE A 104 -7.49 22.66 0.34
N ASP A 105 -7.09 23.34 1.41
CA ASP A 105 -7.03 22.80 2.77
C ASP A 105 -8.43 22.62 3.38
N LEU A 106 -8.57 21.71 4.34
CA LEU A 106 -9.85 21.50 5.04
C LEU A 106 -10.18 22.67 5.99
N ASP A 107 -9.15 23.19 6.67
CA ASP A 107 -9.17 24.37 7.53
C ASP A 107 -7.73 24.80 7.85
N THR A 108 -7.55 25.89 8.60
CA THR A 108 -6.25 26.44 9.00
C THR A 108 -5.48 25.60 10.03
N GLU A 109 -6.14 24.71 10.77
CA GLU A 109 -5.49 23.75 11.69
C GLU A 109 -5.08 22.45 10.98
N THR A 110 -5.67 22.18 9.81
CA THR A 110 -5.54 20.97 9.01
C THR A 110 -5.05 21.31 7.59
N PRO A 111 -3.85 21.91 7.42
CA PRO A 111 -3.32 22.35 6.14
C PRO A 111 -2.78 21.16 5.31
N ALA A 112 -3.70 20.34 4.79
CA ALA A 112 -3.39 19.12 4.04
C ALA A 112 -4.24 18.99 2.78
N ASN A 113 -3.55 18.73 1.67
CA ASN A 113 -4.09 18.34 0.35
C ASN A 113 -2.92 17.88 -0.55
N GLY A 114 -3.23 17.19 -1.64
CA GLY A 114 -2.23 16.58 -2.52
C GLY A 114 -1.24 17.56 -3.18
N TYR A 115 -1.58 18.84 -3.37
CA TYR A 115 -0.59 19.82 -3.86
C TYR A 115 0.52 20.03 -2.83
N ARG A 116 0.18 20.11 -1.53
CA ARG A 116 1.17 20.17 -0.44
C ARG A 116 2.02 18.91 -0.41
N SER A 117 1.42 17.75 -0.59
CA SER A 117 2.09 16.44 -0.62
C SER A 117 3.08 16.31 -1.76
N LEU A 118 2.73 16.77 -2.97
CA LEU A 118 3.61 16.80 -4.13
C LEU A 118 4.76 17.80 -3.94
N VAL A 119 4.49 18.99 -3.39
CA VAL A 119 5.52 19.99 -3.05
C VAL A 119 6.48 19.46 -1.98
N HIS A 120 5.99 18.79 -0.93
CA HIS A 120 6.81 18.14 0.10
C HIS A 120 7.68 17.05 -0.49
N THR A 121 7.09 16.16 -1.29
CA THR A 121 7.79 15.10 -2.02
C THR A 121 8.92 15.66 -2.90
N ALA A 122 8.66 16.73 -3.65
CA ALA A 122 9.69 17.37 -4.46
C ALA A 122 10.78 18.06 -3.61
N ARG A 123 10.42 18.71 -2.49
CA ARG A 123 11.37 19.27 -1.50
C ARG A 123 12.27 18.17 -0.91
N CYS A 124 11.75 16.98 -0.62
CA CYS A 124 12.55 15.84 -0.14
C CYS A 124 13.59 15.37 -1.18
N CYS A 125 13.26 15.40 -2.48
CA CYS A 125 14.19 15.06 -3.55
C CYS A 125 15.30 16.13 -3.69
N LEU A 126 14.90 17.40 -3.76
CA LEU A 126 15.81 18.55 -3.81
C LEU A 126 16.74 18.60 -2.58
N ALA A 127 16.24 18.29 -1.38
CA ALA A 127 17.03 18.24 -0.15
C ALA A 127 18.05 17.09 -0.15
N HIS A 128 17.73 15.92 -0.71
CA HIS A 128 18.69 14.82 -0.87
C HIS A 128 19.77 15.17 -1.89
N LEU A 129 19.38 15.69 -3.07
CA LEU A 129 20.32 16.18 -4.08
C LEU A 129 21.23 17.28 -3.52
N LEU A 130 20.70 18.23 -2.75
CA LEU A 130 21.47 19.27 -2.08
C LEU A 130 22.45 18.70 -1.05
N HIS A 131 22.06 17.69 -0.27
CA HIS A 131 22.98 16.99 0.63
C HIS A 131 24.09 16.25 -0.15
N LYS A 132 23.74 15.62 -1.27
CA LYS A 132 24.67 14.86 -2.11
C LYS A 132 25.66 15.77 -2.86
N SER A 133 25.20 16.87 -3.45
CA SER A 133 26.07 17.88 -4.10
C SER A 133 27.05 18.52 -3.10
N ARG A 134 26.60 18.81 -1.87
CA ARG A 134 27.49 19.25 -0.76
C ARG A 134 28.53 18.18 -0.41
N TYR A 135 28.13 16.92 -0.36
CA TYR A 135 29.06 15.81 -0.10
C TYR A 135 30.09 15.66 -1.23
N VAL A 136 29.69 15.70 -2.50
CA VAL A 136 30.62 15.63 -3.64
C VAL A 136 31.57 16.83 -3.64
N ALA A 137 31.08 18.07 -3.50
CA ALA A 137 31.93 19.25 -3.40
C ALA A 137 33.00 19.13 -2.30
N SER A 138 32.61 18.61 -1.13
CA SER A 138 33.50 18.42 0.01
C SER A 138 34.49 17.25 -0.13
N ASN A 139 34.25 16.27 -1.02
CA ASN A 139 35.00 15.01 -1.06
C ASN A 139 35.61 14.68 -2.44
N ARG A 140 35.30 15.42 -3.51
CA ARG A 140 35.73 15.13 -4.90
C ARG A 140 37.24 15.11 -5.15
N ARG A 141 38.05 15.58 -4.20
CA ARG A 141 39.53 15.52 -4.19
C ARG A 141 40.10 14.40 -3.30
N SER A 142 39.27 13.56 -2.69
CA SER A 142 39.69 12.51 -1.75
C SER A 142 39.90 11.17 -2.45
N ILE A 143 41.02 10.50 -2.16
CA ILE A 143 41.29 9.13 -2.64
C ILE A 143 40.24 8.08 -2.17
N PHE A 144 39.45 8.40 -1.15
CA PHE A 144 38.35 7.55 -0.66
C PHE A 144 36.99 7.90 -1.27
N PHE A 145 36.93 8.84 -2.22
CA PHE A 145 35.70 9.22 -2.91
C PHE A 145 35.26 8.09 -3.86
N ARG A 146 34.17 7.41 -3.51
CA ARG A 146 33.59 6.33 -4.32
C ARG A 146 32.83 6.92 -5.51
N THR A 147 33.54 7.36 -6.55
CA THR A 147 33.00 8.12 -7.68
C THR A 147 31.77 7.45 -8.31
N SER A 148 31.87 6.19 -8.72
CA SER A 148 30.77 5.45 -9.39
C SER A 148 29.51 5.31 -8.52
N HIS A 149 29.68 5.12 -7.21
CA HIS A 149 28.55 5.03 -6.27
C HIS A 149 27.86 6.38 -6.05
N ASN A 150 28.62 7.48 -6.01
CA ASN A 150 28.05 8.82 -5.90
C ASN A 150 27.39 9.28 -7.20
N LEU A 151 27.97 8.91 -8.35
CA LEU A 151 27.40 9.13 -9.68
C LEU A 151 26.05 8.41 -9.84
N ALA A 152 25.99 7.09 -9.60
CA ALA A 152 24.75 6.32 -9.74
C ALA A 152 23.62 6.83 -8.81
N GLU A 153 23.94 7.29 -7.61
CA GLU A 153 22.94 7.88 -6.70
C GLU A 153 22.46 9.28 -7.18
N LEU A 154 23.34 10.08 -7.79
CA LEU A 154 22.93 11.35 -8.42
C LEU A 154 22.13 11.11 -9.71
N GLU A 155 22.49 10.12 -10.53
CA GLU A 155 21.75 9.72 -11.74
C GLU A 155 20.33 9.26 -11.40
N ALA A 156 20.15 8.43 -10.36
CA ALA A 156 18.84 7.97 -9.89
C ALA A 156 17.96 9.11 -9.35
N TYR A 157 18.51 9.99 -8.51
CA TYR A 157 17.75 11.13 -7.98
C TYR A 157 17.49 12.22 -9.05
N LEU A 158 18.35 12.38 -10.06
CA LEU A 158 18.05 13.21 -11.22
C LEU A 158 16.87 12.65 -12.01
N ALA A 159 16.83 11.33 -12.28
CA ALA A 159 15.70 10.71 -12.96
C ALA A 159 14.38 10.87 -12.17
N ALA A 160 14.43 10.75 -10.84
CA ALA A 160 13.29 11.03 -9.97
C ALA A 160 12.88 12.52 -10.02
N LEU A 161 13.83 13.46 -10.03
CA LEU A 161 13.54 14.90 -10.12
C LEU A 161 12.90 15.28 -11.47
N THR A 162 13.34 14.69 -12.59
CA THR A 162 12.70 14.85 -13.90
C THR A 162 11.23 14.38 -13.86
N GLN A 163 10.93 13.25 -13.23
CA GLN A 163 9.55 12.80 -13.07
C GLN A 163 8.73 13.69 -12.15
N LEU A 164 9.29 14.13 -11.02
CA LEU A 164 8.63 15.07 -10.12
C LEU A 164 8.28 16.39 -10.82
N ARG A 165 9.10 16.85 -11.78
CA ARG A 165 8.79 18.00 -12.63
C ARG A 165 7.67 17.72 -13.62
N ALA A 166 7.58 16.52 -14.20
CA ALA A 166 6.43 16.12 -15.00
C ALA A 166 5.13 16.15 -14.16
N LEU A 167 5.13 15.53 -12.98
CA LEU A 167 3.99 15.53 -12.05
C LEU A 167 3.58 16.94 -11.61
N ALA A 168 4.54 17.85 -11.41
CA ALA A 168 4.26 19.25 -11.09
C ALA A 168 3.51 19.97 -12.24
N TYR A 169 3.77 19.64 -13.50
CA TYR A 169 3.00 20.16 -14.63
C TYR A 169 1.60 19.53 -14.72
N TYR A 170 1.45 18.20 -14.51
CA TYR A 170 0.12 17.57 -14.38
C TYR A 170 -0.70 18.24 -13.27
N ALA A 171 -0.10 18.50 -12.10
CA ALA A 171 -0.76 19.20 -11.00
C ALA A 171 -1.11 20.66 -11.35
N GLN A 172 -0.25 21.39 -12.08
CA GLN A 172 -0.58 22.73 -12.56
C GLN A 172 -1.73 22.72 -13.58
N HIS A 173 -1.88 21.64 -14.37
CA HIS A 173 -2.99 21.47 -15.30
C HIS A 173 -4.30 21.14 -14.58
N LEU A 174 -4.29 20.26 -13.57
CA LEU A 174 -5.43 20.05 -12.66
C LEU A 174 -5.88 21.38 -12.02
N LEU A 175 -4.92 22.17 -11.51
CA LEU A 175 -5.17 23.49 -10.92
C LEU A 175 -5.78 24.51 -11.90
N ALA A 176 -5.58 24.34 -13.21
CA ALA A 176 -6.11 25.23 -14.23
C ALA A 176 -7.52 24.84 -14.73
N ILE A 177 -7.99 23.64 -14.39
CA ILE A 177 -9.28 23.08 -14.84
C ILE A 177 -10.28 22.98 -13.69
N ASN A 178 -9.84 22.57 -12.50
CA ASN A 178 -10.71 22.42 -11.33
C ASN A 178 -11.21 23.78 -10.80
N GLN A 179 -12.44 23.81 -10.29
CA GLN A 179 -12.91 24.96 -9.51
C GLN A 179 -12.10 25.19 -8.22
N PRO A 180 -12.04 26.43 -7.67
CA PRO A 180 -11.36 26.71 -6.41
C PRO A 180 -11.88 25.83 -5.26
N GLY A 181 -10.97 25.06 -4.63
CA GLY A 181 -11.29 24.09 -3.59
C GLY A 181 -11.69 22.69 -4.10
N GLY A 182 -11.87 22.50 -5.40
CA GLY A 182 -12.08 21.19 -6.04
C GLY A 182 -10.75 20.44 -6.22
N LEU A 183 -10.58 19.31 -5.54
CA LEU A 183 -9.37 18.47 -5.66
C LEU A 183 -9.46 17.39 -6.73
N PHE A 184 -10.67 17.00 -7.14
CA PHE A 184 -10.89 16.06 -8.23
C PHE A 184 -10.98 16.77 -9.57
N PHE A 185 -10.51 16.12 -10.63
CA PHE A 185 -10.65 16.60 -12.00
C PHE A 185 -12.12 16.63 -12.43
N GLU A 186 -12.58 17.80 -12.88
CA GLU A 186 -13.98 18.07 -13.24
C GLU A 186 -14.24 18.05 -14.76
N GLY A 187 -13.22 17.73 -15.58
CA GLY A 187 -13.38 17.58 -17.03
C GLY A 187 -14.08 16.28 -17.43
N ASP A 188 -14.71 16.28 -18.62
CA ASP A 188 -15.46 15.16 -19.18
C ASP A 188 -14.71 13.80 -19.10
N GLU A 189 -15.47 12.70 -19.11
CA GLU A 189 -14.90 11.34 -19.00
C GLU A 189 -13.84 11.04 -20.07
N ARG A 190 -13.96 11.66 -21.27
CA ARG A 190 -12.94 11.61 -22.33
C ARG A 190 -11.62 12.29 -21.93
N LEU A 191 -11.68 13.52 -21.41
CA LEU A 191 -10.50 14.26 -20.94
C LEU A 191 -9.85 13.56 -19.73
N THR A 192 -10.66 12.98 -18.85
CA THR A 192 -10.20 12.16 -17.73
C THR A 192 -9.43 10.93 -18.24
N ALA A 193 -9.98 10.22 -19.22
CA ALA A 193 -9.33 9.07 -19.85
C ALA A 193 -8.03 9.45 -20.58
N GLU A 194 -8.00 10.56 -21.31
CA GLU A 194 -6.80 11.06 -21.99
C GLU A 194 -5.70 11.44 -20.99
N PHE A 195 -6.02 12.19 -19.94
CA PHE A 195 -5.09 12.55 -18.85
C PHE A 195 -4.49 11.31 -18.18
N LEU A 196 -5.30 10.29 -17.91
CA LEU A 196 -4.85 9.04 -17.30
C LEU A 196 -4.03 8.18 -18.25
N SER A 197 -4.40 8.11 -19.53
CA SER A 197 -3.63 7.44 -20.59
C SER A 197 -2.23 8.05 -20.72
N GLU A 198 -2.14 9.37 -20.73
CA GLU A 198 -0.91 10.14 -20.61
C GLU A 198 -0.11 9.76 -19.34
N TYR A 199 -0.73 9.84 -18.16
CA TYR A 199 -0.09 9.57 -16.87
C TYR A 199 0.47 8.13 -16.75
N VAL A 200 -0.27 7.11 -17.20
CA VAL A 200 0.18 5.71 -17.06
C VAL A 200 1.39 5.37 -17.92
N THR A 201 1.66 6.16 -18.98
CA THR A 201 2.88 6.02 -19.80
C THR A 201 4.14 6.62 -19.16
N LEU A 202 4.07 7.33 -18.03
CA LEU A 202 5.26 7.85 -17.33
C LEU A 202 6.15 6.71 -16.81
N HIS A 203 7.47 6.90 -16.85
CA HIS A 203 8.47 5.95 -16.33
C HIS A 203 8.55 6.00 -14.79
N LYS A 204 8.39 4.85 -14.13
CA LYS A 204 8.16 4.76 -12.67
C LYS A 204 9.33 4.13 -11.92
N GLY A 205 10.13 3.29 -12.58
CA GLY A 205 11.20 2.48 -11.97
C GLY A 205 12.27 3.28 -11.20
N CYS A 206 12.48 4.55 -11.56
CA CYS A 206 13.38 5.46 -10.84
C CYS A 206 12.97 5.69 -9.37
N PHE A 207 11.70 5.51 -9.02
CA PHE A 207 11.23 5.61 -7.65
C PHE A 207 11.47 4.34 -6.83
N TYR A 208 11.43 3.16 -7.45
CA TYR A 208 11.54 1.86 -6.77
C TYR A 208 12.99 1.34 -6.62
N GLY A 209 13.93 1.97 -7.33
CA GLY A 209 15.38 1.74 -7.21
C GLY A 209 16.03 2.43 -6.00
N ARG A 210 17.08 3.24 -6.20
CA ARG A 210 17.76 3.96 -5.09
C ARG A 210 16.90 4.99 -4.38
N CYS A 211 15.82 5.46 -5.00
CA CYS A 211 14.91 6.44 -4.44
C CYS A 211 13.80 5.82 -3.56
N LEU A 212 13.77 4.49 -3.37
CA LEU A 212 12.65 3.81 -2.71
C LEU A 212 12.36 4.37 -1.31
N GLY A 213 11.17 4.96 -1.17
CA GLY A 213 10.69 5.59 0.05
C GLY A 213 11.45 6.86 0.46
N PHE A 214 12.08 7.58 -0.48
CA PHE A 214 12.84 8.80 -0.19
C PHE A 214 12.01 9.91 0.47
N GLN A 215 10.69 9.91 0.23
CA GLN A 215 9.71 10.85 0.77
C GLN A 215 9.29 10.52 2.21
N PHE A 216 9.38 9.26 2.65
CA PHE A 216 8.95 8.82 3.98
C PHE A 216 10.05 8.90 5.04
N THR A 217 9.67 8.80 6.31
CA THR A 217 10.60 8.75 7.44
C THR A 217 11.70 7.69 7.23
N PRO A 218 12.99 7.99 7.51
CA PRO A 218 14.09 7.04 7.29
C PRO A 218 13.95 5.69 8.02
N ALA A 219 13.12 5.62 9.06
CA ALA A 219 12.91 4.41 9.86
C ALA A 219 12.20 3.27 9.10
N ILE A 220 11.29 3.59 8.18
CA ILE A 220 10.51 2.56 7.46
C ILE A 220 11.14 2.10 6.14
N ARG A 221 12.12 2.84 5.61
CA ARG A 221 12.75 2.55 4.31
C ARG A 221 13.35 1.14 4.20
N PRO A 222 13.98 0.56 5.24
CA PRO A 222 14.44 -0.84 5.19
C PRO A 222 13.30 -1.84 5.01
N PHE A 223 12.15 -1.61 5.64
CA PHE A 223 10.96 -2.46 5.51
C PHE A 223 10.35 -2.34 4.10
N LEU A 224 10.24 -1.12 3.56
CA LEU A 224 9.80 -0.90 2.17
C LEU A 224 10.76 -1.57 1.16
N GLN A 225 12.07 -1.58 1.44
CA GLN A 225 13.05 -2.33 0.66
C GLN A 225 12.85 -3.84 0.76
N THR A 226 12.53 -4.39 1.93
CA THR A 226 12.16 -5.81 2.09
C THR A 226 10.90 -6.17 1.29
N ILE A 227 9.83 -5.36 1.35
CA ILE A 227 8.63 -5.57 0.51
C ILE A 227 8.98 -5.52 -0.98
N SER A 228 9.73 -4.52 -1.42
CA SER A 228 10.10 -4.36 -2.84
C SER A 228 10.96 -5.52 -3.36
N ILE A 229 11.88 -6.05 -2.55
CA ILE A 229 12.67 -7.24 -2.89
C ILE A 229 11.78 -8.49 -2.92
N GLY A 230 10.91 -8.66 -1.93
CA GLY A 230 9.98 -9.80 -1.86
C GLY A 230 9.01 -9.84 -3.03
N LEU A 231 8.38 -8.70 -3.36
CA LEU A 231 7.44 -8.55 -4.48
C LEU A 231 8.08 -8.95 -5.81
N VAL A 232 9.27 -8.42 -6.10
CA VAL A 232 9.97 -8.70 -7.35
C VAL A 232 10.42 -10.17 -7.39
N SER A 233 10.95 -10.69 -6.29
CA SER A 233 11.35 -12.11 -6.21
C SER A 233 10.16 -13.05 -6.41
N PHE A 234 9.02 -12.76 -5.80
CA PHE A 234 7.78 -13.53 -5.96
C PHE A 234 7.23 -13.44 -7.39
N GLY A 235 7.20 -12.23 -7.97
CA GLY A 235 6.74 -11.98 -9.34
C GLY A 235 7.59 -12.64 -10.44
N GLU A 236 8.85 -12.99 -10.17
CA GLU A 236 9.66 -13.81 -11.07
C GLU A 236 9.27 -15.30 -11.04
N HIS A 237 8.99 -15.87 -9.87
CA HIS A 237 8.66 -17.29 -9.74
C HIS A 237 7.22 -17.57 -10.16
N TYR A 238 6.29 -16.65 -9.87
CA TYR A 238 4.89 -16.71 -10.33
C TYR A 238 4.81 -16.85 -11.86
N LYS A 239 5.63 -16.10 -12.62
CA LYS A 239 5.66 -16.16 -14.09
C LYS A 239 6.35 -17.41 -14.69
N ARG A 240 6.87 -18.33 -13.87
CA ARG A 240 7.52 -19.57 -14.34
C ARG A 240 6.65 -20.81 -14.21
N ASN A 241 5.42 -20.67 -13.71
CA ASN A 241 4.53 -21.78 -13.36
C ASN A 241 5.18 -22.79 -12.37
N GLU A 242 6.16 -22.33 -11.57
CA GLU A 242 6.75 -23.09 -10.45
C GLU A 242 5.78 -23.10 -9.24
N ALA A 243 4.52 -23.47 -9.49
CA ALA A 243 3.36 -23.33 -8.59
C ALA A 243 3.34 -24.37 -7.43
N GLY A 244 4.51 -24.75 -6.94
CA GLY A 244 4.66 -25.59 -5.74
C GLY A 244 4.69 -24.73 -4.47
N LEU A 245 3.74 -24.95 -3.56
CA LEU A 245 3.65 -24.27 -2.25
C LEU A 245 4.92 -24.38 -1.38
N GLY A 246 5.82 -25.33 -1.65
CA GLY A 246 7.14 -25.43 -1.00
C GLY A 246 8.20 -24.44 -1.50
N VAL A 247 8.01 -23.84 -2.68
CA VAL A 247 8.98 -22.91 -3.31
C VAL A 247 8.66 -21.45 -2.97
N THR A 248 7.39 -21.12 -2.75
CA THR A 248 6.93 -19.72 -2.52
C THR A 248 7.44 -19.12 -1.21
N ALA A 249 7.63 -19.91 -0.15
CA ALA A 249 8.16 -19.42 1.13
C ALA A 249 9.69 -19.17 1.11
N SER A 250 10.45 -19.88 0.28
CA SER A 250 11.91 -19.75 0.16
C SER A 250 12.33 -18.72 -0.89
N SER A 251 11.66 -18.69 -2.04
CA SER A 251 11.92 -17.78 -3.17
C SER A 251 11.90 -16.28 -2.80
N LEU A 252 11.05 -15.89 -1.85
CA LEU A 252 11.00 -14.53 -1.28
C LEU A 252 12.34 -14.00 -0.75
N PHE A 253 13.26 -14.89 -0.38
CA PHE A 253 14.51 -14.57 0.29
C PHE A 253 15.78 -14.98 -0.50
N THR A 254 15.65 -15.66 -1.64
CA THR A 254 16.81 -16.18 -2.41
C THR A 254 17.35 -15.22 -3.48
N SER A 255 16.54 -14.30 -4.02
CA SER A 255 16.97 -13.41 -5.13
C SER A 255 17.80 -12.21 -4.65
N GLY A 256 18.96 -12.49 -4.05
CA GLY A 256 19.88 -11.49 -3.49
C GLY A 256 20.34 -10.42 -4.48
N ARG A 257 20.23 -10.67 -5.80
CA ARG A 257 20.47 -9.66 -6.85
C ARG A 257 19.64 -8.38 -6.69
N PHE A 258 18.40 -8.44 -6.22
CA PHE A 258 17.56 -7.24 -6.03
C PHE A 258 17.89 -6.46 -4.75
N ALA A 259 18.67 -7.04 -3.85
CA ALA A 259 19.30 -6.34 -2.74
C ALA A 259 20.64 -5.68 -3.17
N ILE A 260 21.38 -6.34 -4.07
CA ILE A 260 22.69 -5.88 -4.58
C ILE A 260 22.52 -4.75 -5.62
N ASP A 261 21.59 -4.89 -6.56
CA ASP A 261 21.30 -3.91 -7.61
C ASP A 261 19.88 -3.29 -7.45
N PRO A 262 19.81 -2.06 -6.91
CA PRO A 262 18.56 -1.31 -6.85
C PRO A 262 17.97 -0.92 -8.20
N GLU A 263 18.75 -0.68 -9.25
CA GLU A 263 18.17 -0.19 -10.52
C GLU A 263 17.51 -1.33 -11.30
N LEU A 264 18.12 -2.53 -11.24
CA LEU A 264 17.48 -3.77 -11.66
C LEU A 264 16.17 -4.00 -10.88
N ARG A 265 16.19 -3.87 -9.54
CA ARG A 265 14.96 -3.98 -8.73
C ARG A 265 13.91 -2.94 -9.13
N GLY A 266 14.30 -1.70 -9.38
CA GLY A 266 13.38 -0.63 -9.77
C GLY A 266 12.70 -0.90 -11.12
N THR A 267 13.47 -1.38 -12.08
CA THR A 267 12.99 -1.78 -13.42
C THR A 267 12.04 -2.98 -13.33
N GLU A 268 12.42 -4.01 -12.58
CA GLU A 268 11.62 -5.22 -12.40
C GLU A 268 10.36 -4.98 -11.56
N PHE A 269 10.41 -4.08 -10.57
CA PHE A 269 9.22 -3.63 -9.84
C PHE A 269 8.23 -2.95 -10.78
N GLU A 270 8.69 -2.05 -11.67
CA GLU A 270 7.83 -1.45 -12.69
C GLU A 270 7.24 -2.51 -13.65
N ARG A 271 8.02 -3.51 -14.06
CA ARG A 271 7.52 -4.63 -14.88
C ARG A 271 6.47 -5.47 -14.15
N VAL A 272 6.67 -5.74 -12.86
CA VAL A 272 5.77 -6.53 -12.01
C VAL A 272 4.43 -5.81 -11.79
N ILE A 273 4.43 -4.55 -11.36
CA ILE A 273 3.19 -3.82 -11.03
C ILE A 273 2.28 -3.59 -12.23
N GLN A 274 2.84 -3.55 -13.45
CA GLN A 274 2.05 -3.40 -14.68
C GLN A 274 1.47 -4.74 -15.13
N ASN A 275 2.28 -5.81 -15.14
CA ASN A 275 2.01 -7.05 -15.90
C ASN A 275 1.56 -8.28 -15.06
N LEU A 276 1.11 -8.11 -13.82
CA LEU A 276 0.57 -9.20 -13.00
C LEU A 276 -0.87 -8.93 -12.54
N ASP A 277 -1.68 -9.98 -12.57
CA ASP A 277 -3.13 -10.04 -12.31
C ASP A 277 -3.52 -9.81 -10.82
N VAL A 278 -4.82 -9.81 -10.51
CA VAL A 278 -5.32 -9.64 -9.14
C VAL A 278 -5.01 -10.84 -8.23
N HIS A 279 -4.96 -12.05 -8.77
CA HIS A 279 -4.64 -13.27 -8.01
C HIS A 279 -3.20 -13.25 -7.48
N PHE A 280 -2.24 -12.71 -8.25
CA PHE A 280 -0.89 -12.42 -7.79
C PHE A 280 -0.86 -11.46 -6.59
N TRP A 281 -1.63 -10.36 -6.63
CA TRP A 281 -1.67 -9.40 -5.52
C TRP A 281 -2.32 -9.97 -4.27
N LYS A 282 -3.41 -10.74 -4.45
CA LYS A 282 -4.05 -11.50 -3.38
C LYS A 282 -3.09 -12.50 -2.73
N ALA A 283 -2.37 -13.29 -3.54
CA ALA A 283 -1.34 -14.20 -3.05
C ALA A 283 -0.20 -13.45 -2.34
N PHE A 284 0.31 -12.36 -2.92
CA PHE A 284 1.43 -11.61 -2.35
C PHE A 284 1.08 -10.90 -1.03
N TRP A 285 -0.13 -10.36 -0.88
CA TRP A 285 -0.55 -9.78 0.40
C TRP A 285 -0.82 -10.86 1.45
N ASN A 286 -1.39 -12.00 1.05
CA ASN A 286 -1.62 -13.14 1.97
C ASN A 286 -0.31 -13.86 2.39
N ILE A 287 0.82 -13.66 1.70
CA ILE A 287 2.16 -14.08 2.18
C ILE A 287 2.49 -13.48 3.56
N THR A 288 1.95 -12.31 3.90
CA THR A 288 2.15 -11.71 5.23
C THR A 288 1.48 -12.51 6.37
N GLU A 289 0.52 -13.37 6.04
CA GLU A 289 -0.20 -14.22 7.01
C GLU A 289 0.52 -15.54 7.29
N ILE A 290 1.46 -15.96 6.42
CA ILE A 290 2.26 -17.19 6.58
C ILE A 290 2.88 -17.25 7.98
N GLU A 291 2.69 -18.41 8.64
CA GLU A 291 2.91 -18.61 10.08
C GLU A 291 4.27 -18.09 10.58
N VAL A 292 5.33 -18.12 9.78
CA VAL A 292 6.66 -17.62 10.18
C VAL A 292 6.66 -16.10 10.41
N LEU A 293 6.03 -15.31 9.52
CA LEU A 293 5.98 -13.85 9.64
C LEU A 293 4.93 -13.43 10.68
N SER A 294 3.75 -14.05 10.64
CA SER A 294 2.69 -13.77 11.61
C SER A 294 3.03 -14.23 13.03
N SER A 295 3.83 -15.29 13.21
CA SER A 295 4.40 -15.68 14.51
C SER A 295 5.39 -14.65 15.05
N LEU A 296 6.33 -14.17 14.24
CA LEU A 296 7.28 -13.12 14.68
C LEU A 296 6.58 -11.81 15.05
N ALA A 297 5.53 -11.43 14.31
CA ALA A 297 4.69 -10.29 14.66
C ALA A 297 3.93 -10.54 15.99
N ASN A 298 3.39 -11.75 16.18
CA ASN A 298 2.69 -12.13 17.41
C ASN A 298 3.59 -12.21 18.65
N MET A 299 4.84 -12.69 18.52
CA MET A 299 5.84 -12.72 19.59
C MET A 299 6.19 -11.33 20.14
N ALA A 300 6.01 -10.28 19.35
CA ALA A 300 6.19 -8.88 19.74
C ALA A 300 4.88 -8.16 20.09
N SER A 301 3.71 -8.82 19.93
CA SER A 301 2.39 -8.24 20.16
C SER A 301 1.96 -8.27 21.64
N THR A 302 0.95 -7.47 21.99
CA THR A 302 0.33 -7.50 23.32
C THR A 302 -0.40 -8.84 23.52
N THR A 303 -0.14 -9.56 24.61
CA THR A 303 -0.88 -10.79 24.93
C THR A 303 -2.29 -10.46 25.42
N VAL A 304 -3.29 -11.21 24.95
CA VAL A 304 -4.71 -11.04 25.30
C VAL A 304 -5.28 -12.34 25.89
N ARG A 305 -6.33 -12.25 26.72
CA ARG A 305 -7.01 -13.43 27.30
C ARG A 305 -8.01 -14.08 26.34
N VAL A 306 -8.57 -13.32 25.41
CA VAL A 306 -9.44 -13.84 24.35
C VAL A 306 -8.90 -13.39 22.99
N SER A 307 -8.61 -14.37 22.14
CA SER A 307 -8.60 -14.22 20.68
C SER A 307 -9.22 -15.50 20.13
N ARG A 308 -10.43 -15.41 19.56
CA ARG A 308 -11.19 -16.56 19.05
C ARG A 308 -11.83 -16.19 17.71
N LEU A 309 -11.70 -17.06 16.72
CA LEU A 309 -12.47 -16.97 15.48
C LEU A 309 -13.84 -17.61 15.70
N LEU A 310 -14.91 -16.86 15.47
CA LEU A 310 -16.29 -17.29 15.57
C LEU A 310 -16.90 -17.45 14.17
N SER A 311 -17.87 -18.35 14.03
CA SER A 311 -18.61 -18.63 12.81
C SER A 311 -20.09 -18.28 13.02
N LEU A 312 -20.52 -17.11 12.55
CA LEU A 312 -21.91 -16.67 12.70
C LEU A 312 -22.82 -17.48 11.76
N PRO A 313 -23.94 -18.05 12.23
CA PRO A 313 -24.84 -18.82 11.37
C PRO A 313 -25.53 -17.90 10.34
N PRO A 314 -25.79 -18.36 9.11
CA PRO A 314 -26.51 -17.60 8.08
C PRO A 314 -28.02 -17.61 8.30
N GLU A 315 -28.46 -17.30 9.52
CA GLU A 315 -29.86 -17.30 9.93
C GLU A 315 -30.39 -15.86 10.00
N ALA A 316 -31.62 -15.64 9.54
CA ALA A 316 -32.26 -14.33 9.61
C ALA A 316 -32.68 -14.01 11.05
N PHE A 317 -32.52 -12.76 11.49
CA PHE A 317 -32.85 -12.37 12.86
C PHE A 317 -33.47 -10.98 12.97
N GLU A 318 -34.44 -10.84 13.88
CA GLU A 318 -35.08 -9.55 14.18
C GLU A 318 -34.16 -8.59 14.93
N MET A 319 -34.18 -7.32 14.52
CA MET A 319 -33.57 -6.18 15.22
C MET A 319 -34.63 -5.11 15.54
N PRO A 320 -34.64 -4.50 16.74
CA PRO A 320 -35.55 -3.41 17.05
C PRO A 320 -35.23 -2.15 16.23
N LEU A 321 -36.27 -1.41 15.83
CA LEU A 321 -36.12 -0.12 15.18
C LEU A 321 -35.72 0.97 16.19
N THR A 322 -34.92 1.93 15.72
CA THR A 322 -34.46 3.08 16.53
C THR A 322 -35.59 4.09 16.78
N SER A 323 -36.63 4.10 15.93
CA SER A 323 -37.79 4.99 16.03
C SER A 323 -38.86 4.49 17.01
N ASP A 324 -39.13 3.18 17.03
CA ASP A 324 -39.93 2.51 18.07
C ASP A 324 -39.34 1.12 18.35
N PRO A 325 -38.72 0.89 19.53
CA PRO A 325 -38.15 -0.40 19.90
C PRO A 325 -39.15 -1.56 20.00
N LYS A 326 -40.47 -1.32 19.92
CA LYS A 326 -41.50 -2.36 19.81
C LYS A 326 -41.65 -2.93 18.40
N LEU A 327 -41.23 -2.17 17.39
CA LEU A 327 -41.21 -2.60 16.00
C LEU A 327 -39.85 -3.20 15.68
N THR A 328 -39.83 -4.25 14.85
CA THR A 328 -38.59 -4.90 14.42
C THR A 328 -38.45 -4.89 12.91
N VAL A 329 -37.22 -5.12 12.46
CA VAL A 329 -36.86 -5.40 11.07
C VAL A 329 -36.03 -6.68 11.00
N THR A 330 -36.37 -7.54 10.06
CA THR A 330 -35.64 -8.78 9.78
C THR A 330 -34.30 -8.45 9.11
N ILE A 331 -33.19 -8.84 9.75
CA ILE A 331 -31.88 -8.84 9.12
C ILE A 331 -31.68 -10.19 8.44
N SER A 332 -31.87 -10.24 7.13
CA SER A 332 -31.60 -11.41 6.30
C SER A 332 -30.11 -11.74 6.25
N PRO A 333 -29.72 -13.02 6.09
CA PRO A 333 -28.33 -13.40 5.85
C PRO A 333 -27.82 -12.84 4.52
N PRO A 334 -26.49 -12.68 4.35
CA PRO A 334 -25.87 -12.29 3.08
C PRO A 334 -26.19 -13.29 1.96
N LEU A 335 -26.56 -12.79 0.78
CA LEU A 335 -26.99 -13.62 -0.36
C LEU A 335 -26.17 -13.40 -1.63
N ALA A 336 -25.59 -12.21 -1.82
CA ALA A 336 -24.92 -11.85 -3.07
C ALA A 336 -23.83 -12.86 -3.47
N HIS A 337 -23.82 -13.21 -4.76
CA HIS A 337 -22.86 -14.08 -5.48
C HIS A 337 -22.75 -15.54 -5.01
N THR A 338 -22.68 -15.81 -3.72
CA THR A 338 -22.42 -17.16 -3.16
C THR A 338 -23.57 -17.74 -2.33
N GLY A 339 -24.69 -17.02 -2.19
CA GLY A 339 -25.83 -17.46 -1.38
C GLY A 339 -25.58 -17.39 0.15
N PRO A 340 -26.50 -17.91 0.97
CA PRO A 340 -26.39 -17.87 2.43
C PRO A 340 -25.20 -18.71 2.91
N GLY A 341 -24.27 -18.08 3.62
CA GLY A 341 -23.07 -18.72 4.16
C GLY A 341 -22.60 -18.05 5.45
N PRO A 342 -21.90 -18.77 6.35
CA PRO A 342 -21.54 -18.26 7.66
C PRO A 342 -20.55 -17.09 7.57
N VAL A 343 -20.79 -16.03 8.32
CA VAL A 343 -19.89 -14.87 8.39
C VAL A 343 -18.87 -15.11 9.50
N PHE A 344 -17.59 -14.98 9.20
CA PHE A 344 -16.54 -15.18 10.20
C PHE A 344 -16.20 -13.87 10.93
N VAL A 345 -16.01 -13.95 12.25
CA VAL A 345 -15.67 -12.78 13.08
C VAL A 345 -14.68 -13.16 14.18
N ARG A 346 -13.63 -12.38 14.39
CA ARG A 346 -12.63 -12.62 15.44
C ARG A 346 -12.90 -11.73 16.65
N LEU A 347 -13.27 -12.35 17.77
CA LEU A 347 -13.39 -11.68 19.07
C LEU A 347 -12.00 -11.59 19.73
N ILE A 348 -11.58 -10.37 20.06
CA ILE A 348 -10.34 -10.04 20.76
C ILE A 348 -10.71 -9.28 22.05
N SER A 349 -10.24 -9.74 23.20
CA SER A 349 -10.42 -9.04 24.49
C SER A 349 -9.20 -9.22 25.37
N TYR A 350 -8.65 -8.11 25.89
CA TYR A 350 -7.45 -8.15 26.73
C TYR A 350 -7.67 -8.97 28.00
N ASP A 351 -8.76 -8.72 28.72
CA ASP A 351 -9.23 -9.52 29.84
C ASP A 351 -10.39 -10.44 29.42
N LEU A 352 -10.61 -11.53 30.17
CA LEU A 352 -11.81 -12.36 30.03
C LEU A 352 -12.98 -11.64 30.70
N ARG A 353 -14.03 -11.32 29.92
CA ARG A 353 -15.22 -10.62 30.40
C ARG A 353 -16.42 -11.56 30.62
N GLU A 354 -17.36 -11.12 31.44
CA GLU A 354 -18.66 -11.76 31.64
C GLU A 354 -19.35 -12.07 30.29
N GLY A 355 -19.63 -13.36 30.04
CA GLY A 355 -20.25 -13.87 28.81
C GLY A 355 -19.27 -14.42 27.76
N GLN A 356 -17.98 -14.09 27.83
CA GLN A 356 -16.99 -14.54 26.83
C GLN A 356 -16.51 -15.99 27.03
N ASP A 357 -16.97 -16.65 28.10
CA ASP A 357 -16.77 -18.06 28.44
C ASP A 357 -18.06 -18.88 28.41
N SER A 358 -19.16 -18.32 27.89
CA SER A 358 -20.46 -19.02 27.81
C SER A 358 -20.44 -20.18 26.81
N GLU A 359 -21.39 -21.11 26.97
CA GLU A 359 -21.52 -22.27 26.07
C GLU A 359 -22.00 -21.84 24.68
N GLU A 360 -22.85 -20.83 24.59
CA GLU A 360 -23.34 -20.24 23.34
C GLU A 360 -22.22 -19.56 22.55
N LEU A 361 -21.31 -18.83 23.19
CA LEU A 361 -20.14 -18.31 22.49
C LEU A 361 -19.20 -19.44 22.08
N SER A 362 -19.06 -20.46 22.93
CA SER A 362 -18.14 -21.58 22.70
C SER A 362 -18.59 -22.49 21.55
N SER A 363 -19.90 -22.63 21.30
CA SER A 363 -20.43 -23.38 20.15
C SER A 363 -20.13 -22.70 18.80
N LEU A 364 -19.98 -21.37 18.79
CA LEU A 364 -19.61 -20.58 17.61
C LEU A 364 -18.10 -20.64 17.29
N VAL A 365 -17.24 -21.15 18.18
CA VAL A 365 -15.78 -21.12 18.00
C VAL A 365 -15.31 -22.09 16.92
N LYS A 366 -14.66 -21.54 15.88
CA LYS A 366 -13.98 -22.33 14.83
C LYS A 366 -12.66 -22.88 15.37
N SER A 367 -12.42 -24.18 15.20
CA SER A 367 -11.23 -24.86 15.73
C SER A 367 -9.94 -24.49 14.98
N GLU A 368 -9.25 -23.43 15.41
CA GLU A 368 -7.94 -23.00 14.88
C GLU A 368 -6.79 -23.86 15.45
N GLY A 369 -6.63 -25.07 14.92
CA GLY A 369 -5.41 -25.90 15.10
C GLY A 369 -5.38 -26.79 16.37
N PRO A 370 -4.21 -27.39 16.68
CA PRO A 370 -4.04 -28.28 17.83
C PRO A 370 -4.25 -27.53 19.15
N TRP A 371 -5.01 -28.14 20.07
CA TRP A 371 -5.29 -27.56 21.39
C TRP A 371 -3.99 -27.40 22.19
N SER A 372 -3.46 -26.18 22.25
CA SER A 372 -2.51 -25.81 23.30
C SER A 372 -3.25 -25.83 24.62
N LEU A 373 -3.03 -26.89 25.40
CA LEU A 373 -3.46 -27.04 26.80
C LEU A 373 -2.76 -25.99 27.67
N GLU A 374 -3.21 -24.74 27.56
CA GLU A 374 -2.88 -23.67 28.48
C GLU A 374 -3.47 -23.98 29.85
N LEU A 375 -2.74 -24.80 30.62
CA LEU A 375 -2.92 -25.05 32.05
C LEU A 375 -2.61 -23.79 32.87
N ARG A 376 -3.33 -22.71 32.58
CA ARG A 376 -3.38 -21.48 33.36
C ARG A 376 -4.60 -21.60 34.31
N PRO A 377 -4.51 -21.11 35.55
CA PRO A 377 -5.68 -21.03 36.42
C PRO A 377 -6.76 -20.17 35.75
N ARG A 378 -8.05 -20.54 35.92
CA ARG A 378 -9.19 -19.77 35.40
C ARG A 378 -8.98 -18.28 35.72
N PRO A 379 -8.80 -17.40 34.71
CA PRO A 379 -8.55 -15.99 34.97
C PRO A 379 -9.78 -15.38 35.63
N GLN A 380 -9.57 -14.49 36.60
CA GLN A 380 -10.67 -13.80 37.25
C GLN A 380 -11.45 -13.00 36.21
N GLN A 381 -12.72 -13.35 36.02
CA GLN A 381 -13.60 -12.71 35.05
C GLN A 381 -13.89 -11.27 35.48
N VAL A 382 -13.75 -10.34 34.55
CA VAL A 382 -14.07 -8.92 34.79
C VAL A 382 -15.47 -8.59 34.24
N PRO A 383 -16.14 -7.54 34.74
CA PRO A 383 -17.45 -7.13 34.22
C PRO A 383 -17.44 -6.83 32.71
N ARG A 384 -18.62 -6.88 32.10
CA ARG A 384 -18.82 -6.39 30.72
C ARG A 384 -18.31 -4.96 30.58
N SER A 385 -17.67 -4.66 29.44
CA SER A 385 -17.31 -3.27 29.14
C SER A 385 -18.56 -2.44 28.84
N ARG A 386 -18.46 -1.12 29.02
CA ARG A 386 -19.45 -0.16 28.49
C ARG A 386 -19.39 -0.05 26.97
N PHE A 387 -18.32 -0.56 26.38
CA PHE A 387 -17.90 -0.27 25.01
C PHE A 387 -17.83 -1.53 24.16
N LEU A 388 -18.08 -1.39 22.85
CA LEU A 388 -17.76 -2.40 21.83
C LEU A 388 -17.06 -1.68 20.67
N VAL A 389 -15.98 -2.27 20.15
CA VAL A 389 -15.39 -1.84 18.88
C VAL A 389 -15.67 -2.91 17.83
N VAL A 390 -16.42 -2.57 16.80
CA VAL A 390 -16.60 -3.42 15.62
C VAL A 390 -15.55 -3.00 14.60
N HIS A 391 -14.66 -3.93 14.24
CA HIS A 391 -13.53 -3.68 13.35
C HIS A 391 -13.79 -4.27 11.96
N ILE A 392 -13.44 -3.52 10.91
CA ILE A 392 -13.44 -4.00 9.51
C ILE A 392 -12.07 -3.70 8.91
N HIS A 393 -11.43 -4.73 8.36
CA HIS A 393 -10.03 -4.66 7.94
C HIS A 393 -9.80 -4.05 6.55
N GLY A 394 -8.61 -3.51 6.32
CA GLY A 394 -8.10 -3.16 4.99
C GLY A 394 -7.81 -4.37 4.08
N GLY A 395 -7.07 -4.13 2.99
CA GLY A 395 -6.73 -5.17 1.99
C GLY A 395 -7.41 -5.02 0.63
N GLY A 396 -7.85 -3.80 0.28
CA GLY A 396 -8.33 -3.48 -1.07
C GLY A 396 -9.57 -4.27 -1.54
N PHE A 397 -10.38 -4.78 -0.60
CA PHE A 397 -11.49 -5.73 -0.82
C PHE A 397 -11.09 -7.10 -1.42
N VAL A 398 -9.80 -7.36 -1.65
CA VAL A 398 -9.31 -8.57 -2.35
C VAL A 398 -8.42 -9.48 -1.50
N ALA A 399 -7.85 -8.99 -0.40
CA ALA A 399 -6.88 -9.72 0.42
C ALA A 399 -7.02 -9.42 1.92
N GLN A 400 -6.20 -10.11 2.72
CA GLN A 400 -6.07 -9.95 4.18
C GLN A 400 -7.30 -10.42 5.00
N THR A 401 -7.12 -10.46 6.33
CA THR A 401 -8.11 -10.92 7.33
C THR A 401 -7.93 -10.19 8.66
N SER A 402 -8.80 -10.44 9.63
CA SER A 402 -8.58 -10.12 11.06
C SER A 402 -7.26 -10.66 11.62
N LYS A 403 -6.68 -11.71 11.02
CA LYS A 403 -5.46 -12.35 11.51
C LYS A 403 -4.19 -11.56 11.18
N SER A 404 -4.13 -10.90 10.03
CA SER A 404 -3.04 -9.97 9.69
C SER A 404 -3.12 -8.67 10.50
N HIS A 405 -4.33 -8.23 10.89
CA HIS A 405 -4.55 -7.01 11.67
C HIS A 405 -4.51 -7.22 13.20
N GLU A 406 -4.60 -8.48 13.66
CA GLU A 406 -4.53 -8.91 15.07
C GLU A 406 -3.45 -8.20 15.92
N PRO A 407 -2.20 -7.96 15.45
CA PRO A 407 -1.12 -7.42 16.28
C PRO A 407 -1.38 -6.02 16.86
N TYR A 408 -2.02 -5.11 16.11
CA TYR A 408 -2.38 -3.78 16.65
C TYR A 408 -3.72 -3.81 17.39
N LEU A 409 -4.67 -4.64 16.95
CA LEU A 409 -5.97 -4.81 17.62
C LEU A 409 -5.81 -5.34 19.07
N LYS A 410 -4.82 -6.19 19.33
CA LYS A 410 -4.45 -6.59 20.71
C LYS A 410 -3.98 -5.43 21.58
N SER A 411 -3.27 -4.46 20.99
CA SER A 411 -2.87 -3.24 21.69
C SER A 411 -4.07 -2.35 21.95
N TRP A 412 -4.96 -2.17 20.97
CA TRP A 412 -6.21 -1.40 21.11
C TRP A 412 -7.15 -1.99 22.17
N ALA A 413 -7.34 -3.32 22.21
CA ALA A 413 -8.19 -3.97 23.21
C ALA A 413 -7.71 -3.74 24.65
N HIS A 414 -6.39 -3.69 24.86
CA HIS A 414 -5.76 -3.29 26.13
C HIS A 414 -5.92 -1.79 26.40
N GLU A 415 -5.59 -0.95 25.42
CA GLU A 415 -5.57 0.51 25.53
C GLU A 415 -6.94 1.19 25.65
N LEU A 416 -8.01 0.51 25.22
CA LEU A 416 -9.39 1.00 25.27
C LEU A 416 -10.22 0.34 26.39
N GLY A 417 -9.74 -0.75 26.99
CA GLY A 417 -10.54 -1.53 27.95
C GLY A 417 -11.83 -2.11 27.35
N ALA A 418 -11.83 -2.39 26.05
CA ALA A 418 -13.01 -2.78 25.28
C ALA A 418 -12.77 -4.09 24.52
N PRO A 419 -13.78 -4.99 24.42
CA PRO A 419 -13.74 -6.07 23.45
C PRO A 419 -13.79 -5.49 22.03
N ILE A 420 -13.07 -6.14 21.12
CA ILE A 420 -13.04 -5.84 19.69
C ILE A 420 -13.55 -7.06 18.94
N ILE A 421 -14.49 -6.87 18.00
CA ILE A 421 -14.96 -7.90 17.08
C ILE A 421 -14.56 -7.50 15.65
N SER A 422 -13.57 -8.19 15.07
CA SER A 422 -13.11 -7.94 13.70
C SER A 422 -13.84 -8.85 12.72
N ILE A 423 -14.45 -8.28 11.68
CA ILE A 423 -15.21 -9.03 10.69
C ILE A 423 -14.27 -9.54 9.59
N ASP A 424 -14.31 -10.84 9.30
CA ASP A 424 -13.62 -11.51 8.19
C ASP A 424 -14.63 -11.67 7.04
N TYR A 425 -14.67 -10.68 6.14
CA TYR A 425 -15.61 -10.63 5.03
C TYR A 425 -15.06 -11.32 3.77
N SER A 426 -15.96 -11.79 2.90
CA SER A 426 -15.62 -12.46 1.64
C SER A 426 -15.00 -11.48 0.65
N LEU A 427 -13.94 -11.94 -0.02
CA LEU A 427 -13.04 -11.10 -0.83
C LEU A 427 -13.31 -11.25 -2.33
N ALA A 428 -13.11 -10.17 -3.07
CA ALA A 428 -13.10 -10.19 -4.53
C ALA A 428 -11.79 -10.81 -5.09
N PRO A 429 -11.74 -11.24 -6.37
CA PRO A 429 -12.83 -11.29 -7.35
C PRO A 429 -13.92 -12.35 -7.09
N GLU A 430 -13.73 -13.30 -6.18
CA GLU A 430 -14.67 -14.41 -5.92
C GLU A 430 -15.98 -13.96 -5.27
N ALA A 431 -15.95 -12.89 -4.48
CA ALA A 431 -17.10 -12.26 -3.84
C ALA A 431 -17.09 -10.73 -4.07
N PRO A 432 -17.47 -10.25 -5.27
CA PRO A 432 -17.49 -8.82 -5.59
C PRO A 432 -18.61 -8.07 -4.85
N PHE A 433 -18.68 -6.75 -5.03
CA PHE A 433 -19.76 -5.93 -4.49
C PHE A 433 -21.15 -6.48 -4.89
N PRO A 434 -22.16 -6.52 -3.99
CA PRO A 434 -22.18 -5.95 -2.64
C PRO A 434 -21.77 -6.91 -1.51
N ARG A 435 -21.22 -8.11 -1.79
CA ARG A 435 -21.14 -9.21 -0.80
C ARG A 435 -20.46 -8.82 0.53
N ALA A 436 -19.28 -8.22 0.47
CA ALA A 436 -18.57 -7.74 1.67
C ALA A 436 -19.42 -6.77 2.54
N LEU A 437 -20.23 -5.91 1.92
CA LEU A 437 -21.12 -4.98 2.64
C LEU A 437 -22.31 -5.71 3.28
N GLU A 438 -22.85 -6.75 2.64
CA GLU A 438 -23.90 -7.58 3.25
C GLU A 438 -23.39 -8.29 4.51
N GLU A 439 -22.22 -8.91 4.41
CA GLU A 439 -21.58 -9.64 5.52
C GLU A 439 -21.18 -8.70 6.66
N CYS A 440 -20.57 -7.54 6.37
CA CYS A 440 -20.24 -6.56 7.39
C CYS A 440 -21.49 -5.96 8.06
N PHE A 441 -22.58 -5.74 7.31
CA PHE A 441 -23.84 -5.25 7.89
C PHE A 441 -24.54 -6.31 8.76
N PHE A 442 -24.58 -7.56 8.30
CA PHE A 442 -25.11 -8.70 9.06
C PHE A 442 -24.35 -8.91 10.37
N ALA A 443 -23.02 -8.99 10.31
CA ALA A 443 -22.17 -9.17 11.48
C ALA A 443 -22.20 -7.96 12.42
N TYR A 444 -22.33 -6.73 11.91
CA TYR A 444 -22.57 -5.54 12.75
C TYR A 444 -23.90 -5.66 13.53
N CYS A 445 -25.01 -5.96 12.85
CA CYS A 445 -26.31 -6.11 13.50
C CYS A 445 -26.31 -7.26 14.53
N TRP A 446 -25.65 -8.37 14.21
CA TRP A 446 -25.48 -9.50 15.11
C TRP A 446 -24.66 -9.09 16.34
N ALA A 447 -23.58 -8.34 16.17
CA ALA A 447 -22.75 -7.84 17.27
C ALA A 447 -23.51 -6.88 18.19
N VAL A 448 -24.37 -6.00 17.64
CA VAL A 448 -25.27 -5.14 18.42
C VAL A 448 -26.24 -6.00 19.24
N LYS A 449 -26.87 -7.02 18.63
CA LYS A 449 -27.82 -7.93 19.30
C LYS A 449 -27.17 -8.77 20.41
N HIS A 450 -25.95 -9.24 20.19
CA HIS A 450 -25.24 -10.19 21.07
C HIS A 450 -24.12 -9.54 21.90
N CYS A 451 -24.14 -8.22 22.12
CA CYS A 451 -23.17 -7.48 22.93
C CYS A 451 -22.83 -8.17 24.26
N ALA A 452 -23.85 -8.68 24.98
CA ALA A 452 -23.70 -9.32 26.28
C ALA A 452 -22.82 -10.59 26.24
N MET A 453 -22.87 -11.34 25.13
CA MET A 453 -22.03 -12.53 24.89
C MET A 453 -20.60 -12.11 24.51
N LEU A 454 -20.46 -11.01 23.77
CA LEU A 454 -19.16 -10.43 23.39
C LEU A 454 -18.41 -9.74 24.55
N GLY A 455 -18.96 -9.75 25.77
CA GLY A 455 -18.37 -9.10 26.93
C GLY A 455 -18.60 -7.59 27.00
N SER A 456 -19.67 -7.10 26.37
CA SER A 456 -20.05 -5.68 26.35
C SER A 456 -21.51 -5.48 26.77
N THR A 457 -21.81 -4.32 27.33
CA THR A 457 -23.20 -3.84 27.50
C THR A 457 -23.73 -3.16 26.24
N GLY A 458 -22.85 -2.84 25.28
CA GLY A 458 -23.23 -2.11 24.07
C GLY A 458 -23.63 -0.65 24.32
N GLU A 459 -23.28 -0.04 25.46
CA GLU A 459 -23.67 1.34 25.76
C GLU A 459 -23.13 2.33 24.70
N ARG A 460 -21.84 2.22 24.34
CA ARG A 460 -21.26 2.88 23.15
C ARG A 460 -20.63 1.86 22.20
N ILE A 461 -20.92 2.00 20.91
CA ILE A 461 -20.42 1.13 19.84
C ILE A 461 -19.65 1.98 18.83
N CYS A 462 -18.37 1.68 18.63
CA CYS A 462 -17.52 2.32 17.62
C CYS A 462 -17.37 1.38 16.42
N LEU A 463 -17.62 1.87 15.20
CA LEU A 463 -17.04 1.22 14.00
C LEU A 463 -15.62 1.73 13.83
N ALA A 464 -14.67 0.83 13.57
CA ALA A 464 -13.28 1.15 13.32
C ALA A 464 -12.77 0.39 12.10
N GLY A 465 -12.08 1.05 11.18
CA GLY A 465 -11.53 0.35 10.01
C GLY A 465 -10.50 1.17 9.27
N ASP A 466 -9.74 0.50 8.40
CA ASP A 466 -8.66 1.10 7.65
C ASP A 466 -8.76 0.79 6.15
N SER A 467 -8.35 1.73 5.28
CA SER A 467 -8.40 1.56 3.82
C SER A 467 -9.81 1.17 3.32
N ALA A 468 -9.95 0.00 2.67
CA ALA A 468 -11.22 -0.62 2.28
C ALA A 468 -12.17 -0.92 3.46
N GLY A 469 -11.63 -1.31 4.63
CA GLY A 469 -12.42 -1.45 5.85
C GLY A 469 -12.99 -0.12 6.35
N GLY A 470 -12.25 0.97 6.15
CA GLY A 470 -12.74 2.33 6.39
C GLY A 470 -13.90 2.73 5.47
N ASN A 471 -13.91 2.26 4.22
CA ASN A 471 -15.08 2.39 3.33
C ASN A 471 -16.29 1.61 3.89
N LEU A 472 -16.08 0.35 4.25
CA LEU A 472 -17.13 -0.53 4.80
C LEU A 472 -17.70 0.03 6.12
N CYS A 473 -16.91 0.68 6.97
CA CYS A 473 -17.44 1.34 8.17
C CYS A 473 -18.43 2.47 7.84
N LEU A 474 -18.18 3.24 6.78
CA LEU A 474 -19.11 4.27 6.29
C LEU A 474 -20.36 3.62 5.69
N THR A 475 -20.20 2.66 4.77
CA THR A 475 -21.31 2.12 3.99
C THR A 475 -22.21 1.17 4.80
N VAL A 476 -21.67 0.47 5.82
CA VAL A 476 -22.46 -0.21 6.86
C VAL A 476 -23.27 0.78 7.69
N SER A 477 -22.71 1.95 8.03
CA SER A 477 -23.45 2.98 8.79
C SER A 477 -24.60 3.60 7.97
N LEU A 478 -24.37 3.87 6.68
CA LEU A 478 -25.43 4.28 5.74
C LEU A 478 -26.53 3.20 5.64
N ARG A 479 -26.15 1.91 5.59
CA ARG A 479 -27.10 0.78 5.51
C ARG A 479 -27.87 0.58 6.83
N ALA A 480 -27.23 0.76 7.98
CA ALA A 480 -27.88 0.72 9.29
C ALA A 480 -28.95 1.82 9.43
N ALA A 481 -28.63 3.05 9.03
CA ALA A 481 -29.61 4.13 8.98
C ALA A 481 -30.77 3.84 8.01
N ALA A 482 -30.48 3.30 6.83
CA ALA A 482 -31.52 2.93 5.84
C ALA A 482 -32.46 1.81 6.32
N PHE A 483 -31.95 0.88 7.15
CA PHE A 483 -32.76 -0.17 7.80
C PHE A 483 -33.43 0.31 9.10
N GLY A 484 -33.19 1.54 9.56
CA GLY A 484 -33.73 2.08 10.81
C GLY A 484 -33.17 1.44 12.09
N VAL A 485 -32.20 0.54 11.99
CA VAL A 485 -31.51 -0.08 13.14
C VAL A 485 -30.47 0.86 13.73
N ARG A 486 -30.01 0.57 14.95
CA ARG A 486 -29.01 1.40 15.66
C ARG A 486 -27.75 1.60 14.83
N VAL A 487 -27.51 2.84 14.39
CA VAL A 487 -26.19 3.30 13.90
C VAL A 487 -25.18 3.32 15.06
N PRO A 488 -23.87 3.15 14.79
CA PRO A 488 -22.86 3.22 15.84
C PRO A 488 -22.72 4.66 16.36
N ASP A 489 -22.19 4.81 17.57
CA ASP A 489 -22.00 6.10 18.24
C ASP A 489 -20.91 6.98 17.58
N GLY A 490 -20.11 6.38 16.69
CA GLY A 490 -19.12 7.05 15.86
C GLY A 490 -18.29 6.08 15.02
N ILE A 491 -17.54 6.64 14.08
CA ILE A 491 -16.67 5.91 13.16
C ILE A 491 -15.24 6.44 13.30
N MET A 492 -14.26 5.54 13.45
CA MET A 492 -12.84 5.85 13.26
C MET A 492 -12.35 5.21 11.96
N ALA A 493 -11.91 6.03 11.01
CA ALA A 493 -11.51 5.59 9.68
C ALA A 493 -10.05 5.99 9.39
N ALA A 494 -9.14 5.03 9.33
CA ALA A 494 -7.74 5.28 8.98
C ALA A 494 -7.55 5.20 7.45
N TYR A 495 -6.99 6.24 6.84
CA TYR A 495 -6.73 6.37 5.40
C TYR A 495 -7.84 5.75 4.49
N PRO A 496 -9.13 6.10 4.70
CA PRO A 496 -10.24 5.41 4.06
C PRO A 496 -10.36 5.71 2.56
N VAL A 497 -10.82 4.72 1.80
CA VAL A 497 -11.22 4.93 0.40
C VAL A 497 -12.65 5.45 0.36
N THR A 498 -12.86 6.74 0.03
CA THR A 498 -14.20 7.34 0.01
C THR A 498 -14.82 7.41 -1.39
N THR A 499 -14.03 7.25 -2.46
CA THR A 499 -14.54 7.04 -3.83
C THR A 499 -13.67 6.03 -4.59
N LEU A 500 -14.33 5.12 -5.30
CA LEU A 500 -13.72 4.11 -6.18
C LEU A 500 -13.71 4.55 -7.66
N GLN A 501 -14.06 5.81 -7.95
CA GLN A 501 -13.90 6.36 -9.30
C GLN A 501 -12.42 6.58 -9.65
N SER A 502 -12.05 6.26 -10.89
CA SER A 502 -10.75 6.62 -11.48
C SER A 502 -10.71 8.09 -11.93
N THR A 503 -11.00 9.05 -11.04
CA THR A 503 -10.78 10.49 -11.28
C THR A 503 -9.37 10.90 -10.88
N ALA A 504 -8.77 11.83 -11.62
CA ALA A 504 -7.46 12.38 -11.26
C ALA A 504 -7.56 13.37 -10.08
N SER A 505 -6.54 13.38 -9.22
CA SER A 505 -6.35 14.38 -8.15
C SER A 505 -4.85 14.61 -7.89
N PRO A 506 -4.47 15.72 -7.26
CA PRO A 506 -3.09 15.99 -6.86
C PRO A 506 -2.45 14.89 -5.98
N SER A 507 -3.19 14.28 -5.06
CA SER A 507 -2.69 13.16 -4.23
C SER A 507 -2.53 11.89 -5.05
N ARG A 508 -3.47 11.60 -5.96
CA ARG A 508 -3.46 10.41 -6.81
C ARG A 508 -2.28 10.38 -7.79
N LEU A 509 -1.69 11.54 -8.13
CA LEU A 509 -0.41 11.63 -8.86
C LEU A 509 0.79 11.03 -8.09
N LEU A 510 0.69 10.79 -6.77
CA LEU A 510 1.73 10.11 -5.99
C LEU A 510 1.72 8.59 -6.16
N SER A 511 0.65 8.00 -6.71
CA SER A 511 0.57 6.56 -7.02
C SER A 511 1.62 6.08 -8.04
N ILE A 512 2.32 6.98 -8.72
CA ILE A 512 3.49 6.65 -9.55
C ILE A 512 4.69 6.15 -8.74
N MET A 513 4.78 6.54 -7.46
CA MET A 513 5.93 6.29 -6.57
C MET A 513 5.54 5.67 -5.22
N ASP A 514 4.29 5.27 -5.04
CA ASP A 514 3.82 4.59 -3.84
C ASP A 514 4.20 3.09 -3.89
N PRO A 515 4.96 2.56 -2.91
CA PRO A 515 5.41 1.17 -2.93
C PRO A 515 4.35 0.15 -2.48
N LEU A 516 3.17 0.58 -2.07
CA LEU A 516 2.06 -0.26 -1.59
C LEU A 516 0.81 -0.11 -2.48
N LEU A 517 0.50 1.11 -2.93
CA LEU A 517 -0.65 1.46 -3.77
C LEU A 517 -0.28 2.10 -5.14
N PRO A 518 0.47 1.41 -6.03
CA PRO A 518 0.58 1.85 -7.41
C PRO A 518 -0.78 1.90 -8.12
N LEU A 519 -0.98 2.83 -9.07
CA LEU A 519 -2.27 3.00 -9.77
C LEU A 519 -2.78 1.71 -10.44
N SER A 520 -1.88 0.89 -10.99
CA SER A 520 -2.23 -0.39 -11.62
C SER A 520 -2.72 -1.45 -10.62
N VAL A 521 -2.38 -1.33 -9.33
CA VAL A 521 -2.87 -2.19 -8.25
C VAL A 521 -4.23 -1.70 -7.76
N LEU A 522 -4.35 -0.38 -7.54
CA LEU A 522 -5.63 0.27 -7.22
C LEU A 522 -6.70 -0.04 -8.27
N SER A 523 -6.36 0.09 -9.56
CA SER A 523 -7.28 -0.20 -10.67
C SER A 523 -7.75 -1.66 -10.67
N LYS A 524 -6.89 -2.64 -10.33
CA LYS A 524 -7.26 -4.06 -10.28
C LYS A 524 -8.14 -4.37 -9.06
N CYS A 525 -7.85 -3.77 -7.91
CA CYS A 525 -8.72 -3.86 -6.74
C CYS A 525 -10.12 -3.29 -7.01
N VAL A 526 -10.20 -2.16 -7.73
CA VAL A 526 -11.47 -1.57 -8.19
C VAL A 526 -12.19 -2.52 -9.15
N SER A 527 -11.55 -2.98 -10.23
CA SER A 527 -12.18 -3.84 -11.26
C SER A 527 -12.68 -5.18 -10.69
N ALA A 528 -11.90 -5.81 -9.81
CA ALA A 528 -12.29 -7.03 -9.12
C ALA A 528 -13.48 -6.78 -8.18
N TYR A 529 -13.44 -5.73 -7.36
CA TYR A 529 -14.53 -5.42 -6.44
C TYR A 529 -15.82 -4.94 -7.15
N SER A 530 -15.70 -4.28 -8.30
CA SER A 530 -16.83 -3.90 -9.16
C SER A 530 -17.36 -5.05 -10.04
N GLY A 531 -16.83 -6.27 -9.90
CA GLY A 531 -17.23 -7.44 -10.70
C GLY A 531 -17.05 -7.25 -12.20
N SER A 532 -16.07 -6.43 -12.60
CA SER A 532 -15.87 -6.00 -13.99
C SER A 532 -14.75 -6.76 -14.72
N GLU A 533 -14.07 -7.68 -14.03
CA GLU A 533 -13.14 -8.64 -14.62
C GLU A 533 -13.88 -9.94 -14.99
N THR A 534 -14.58 -9.92 -16.13
CA THR A 534 -14.93 -11.16 -16.84
C THR A 534 -13.69 -11.63 -17.62
N GLU A 535 -12.82 -12.39 -16.97
CA GLU A 535 -11.64 -12.95 -17.63
C GLU A 535 -12.04 -14.02 -18.66
N ASP A 536 -11.61 -13.83 -19.91
CA ASP A 536 -11.67 -14.83 -20.99
C ASP A 536 -10.71 -15.99 -20.72
N TYR A 537 -11.03 -16.83 -19.73
CA TYR A 537 -10.31 -18.07 -19.42
C TYR A 537 -10.55 -19.13 -20.51
N SER A 538 -9.86 -18.98 -21.65
CA SER A 538 -9.84 -19.97 -22.74
C SER A 538 -8.96 -21.20 -22.45
N ASP A 539 -8.55 -21.40 -21.19
CA ASP A 539 -7.70 -22.52 -20.74
C ASP A 539 -8.29 -23.11 -19.43
N PRO A 540 -8.80 -24.35 -19.46
CA PRO A 540 -9.43 -24.97 -18.29
C PRO A 540 -8.45 -25.42 -17.21
N ASP A 541 -7.15 -25.61 -17.50
CA ASP A 541 -6.20 -26.21 -16.56
C ASP A 541 -5.87 -25.26 -15.39
N GLN A 542 -5.88 -23.94 -15.62
CA GLN A 542 -5.72 -22.94 -14.56
C GLN A 542 -6.86 -22.98 -13.54
N LYS A 543 -8.08 -23.28 -13.99
CA LYS A 543 -9.28 -23.36 -13.16
C LYS A 543 -9.19 -24.50 -12.13
N ALA A 544 -8.58 -25.62 -12.52
CA ALA A 544 -8.33 -26.75 -11.62
C ALA A 544 -7.29 -26.41 -10.53
N LEU A 545 -6.20 -25.74 -10.91
CA LEU A 545 -5.12 -25.36 -9.99
C LEU A 545 -5.59 -24.35 -8.93
N GLY A 546 -6.36 -23.34 -9.32
CA GLY A 546 -6.94 -22.36 -8.38
C GLY A 546 -7.87 -23.00 -7.34
N MET A 547 -8.72 -23.95 -7.76
CA MET A 547 -9.68 -24.60 -6.87
C MET A 547 -9.05 -25.70 -5.98
N MET A 548 -8.05 -26.45 -6.46
CA MET A 548 -7.42 -27.52 -5.66
C MET A 548 -6.45 -27.01 -4.58
N GLY A 549 -5.95 -25.77 -4.68
CA GLY A 549 -5.01 -25.20 -3.70
C GLY A 549 -5.54 -25.07 -2.27
N LEU A 550 -6.86 -25.13 -2.08
CA LEU A 550 -7.54 -24.94 -0.78
C LEU A 550 -7.68 -26.22 0.08
N VAL A 551 -7.21 -27.40 -0.38
CA VAL A 551 -7.35 -28.67 0.35
C VAL A 551 -6.15 -28.98 1.25
N ARG A 552 -6.15 -28.32 2.42
CA ARG A 552 -5.57 -28.73 3.73
C ARG A 552 -4.67 -30.00 3.72
N ARG A 553 -3.34 -29.83 3.81
CA ARG A 553 -2.36 -30.89 4.18
C ARG A 553 -1.27 -30.35 5.11
N ASP A 554 -0.61 -31.24 5.86
CA ASP A 554 0.14 -30.92 7.07
C ASP A 554 1.42 -30.06 6.88
N THR A 555 1.55 -29.05 7.74
CA THR A 555 2.70 -28.12 7.80
C THR A 555 3.94 -28.70 8.52
N SER A 556 3.83 -29.88 9.13
CA SER A 556 4.81 -30.43 10.08
C SER A 556 6.20 -30.71 9.49
N LEU A 557 6.30 -31.10 8.22
CA LEU A 557 7.57 -31.41 7.55
C LEU A 557 8.35 -30.15 7.11
N LEU A 558 7.63 -29.10 6.71
CA LEU A 558 8.19 -27.84 6.17
C LEU A 558 9.01 -27.07 7.24
N LEU A 559 8.72 -27.32 8.52
CA LEU A 559 9.37 -26.69 9.68
C LEU A 559 10.82 -27.14 9.92
N ARG A 560 11.27 -28.26 9.34
CA ARG A 560 12.58 -28.85 9.69
C ARG A 560 13.76 -28.12 9.04
N ASP A 561 13.65 -27.78 7.76
CA ASP A 561 14.75 -27.19 6.98
C ASP A 561 14.84 -25.66 7.17
N LEU A 562 13.69 -25.01 7.38
CA LEU A 562 13.59 -23.55 7.56
C LEU A 562 14.36 -23.05 8.80
N ARG A 563 14.62 -23.92 9.78
CA ARG A 563 15.47 -23.63 10.95
C ARG A 563 16.95 -23.41 10.64
N LEU A 564 17.47 -23.92 9.52
CA LEU A 564 18.91 -23.89 9.23
C LEU A 564 19.37 -22.63 8.47
N GLY A 565 18.49 -21.99 7.70
CA GLY A 565 18.82 -20.81 6.88
C GLY A 565 18.75 -19.45 7.59
N ALA A 566 18.02 -19.34 8.70
CA ALA A 566 17.60 -18.03 9.26
C ALA A 566 18.65 -17.28 10.12
N SER A 567 19.85 -17.82 10.30
CA SER A 567 20.81 -17.42 11.34
C SER A 567 21.39 -16.01 11.21
N SER A 568 21.48 -15.45 10.00
CA SER A 568 22.06 -14.11 9.77
C SER A 568 21.08 -12.97 10.10
N TRP A 569 19.83 -13.07 9.63
CA TRP A 569 18.82 -12.01 9.80
C TRP A 569 18.33 -11.89 11.25
N LEU A 570 18.15 -13.01 11.96
CA LEU A 570 17.72 -13.03 13.36
C LEU A 570 18.63 -12.17 14.25
N ASN A 571 19.96 -12.24 14.06
CA ASN A 571 20.90 -11.43 14.84
C ASN A 571 20.75 -9.93 14.56
N SER A 572 20.57 -9.53 13.29
CA SER A 572 20.32 -8.13 12.91
C SER A 572 19.01 -7.58 13.48
N PHE A 573 17.95 -8.39 13.48
CA PHE A 573 16.65 -8.01 14.05
C PHE A 573 16.68 -7.94 15.59
N LEU A 574 17.39 -8.86 16.25
CA LEU A 574 17.58 -8.87 17.70
C LEU A 574 18.50 -7.74 18.20
N GLU A 575 19.52 -7.32 17.44
CA GLU A 575 20.34 -6.15 17.80
C GLU A 575 19.56 -4.82 17.80
N LEU A 576 18.46 -4.72 17.04
CA LEU A 576 17.52 -3.58 17.11
C LEU A 576 16.64 -3.63 18.38
N SER A 577 16.42 -4.82 18.94
CA SER A 577 15.66 -5.03 20.19
C SER A 577 16.53 -4.74 21.43
N GLY A 578 16.90 -3.46 21.59
CA GLY A 578 17.91 -2.98 22.55
C GLY A 578 17.58 -3.05 24.06
N ARG A 579 17.01 -4.15 24.57
CA ARG A 579 16.92 -4.43 26.02
C ARG A 579 18.12 -5.25 26.49
N LYS A 580 19.11 -4.60 27.11
CA LYS A 580 20.23 -5.29 27.76
C LYS A 580 19.76 -6.00 29.03
N SER A 581 19.93 -7.33 29.08
CA SER A 581 20.05 -8.08 30.32
C SER A 581 21.50 -8.53 30.50
N GLN A 582 22.04 -8.43 31.71
CA GLN A 582 23.37 -8.95 32.03
C GLN A 582 23.25 -10.39 32.55
N LYS A 583 24.02 -11.31 31.96
CA LYS A 583 24.60 -12.46 32.66
C LYS A 583 25.83 -12.96 31.91
N SER A 584 26.73 -13.63 32.63
CA SER A 584 28.08 -13.96 32.18
C SER A 584 28.28 -15.47 32.08
N SER A 585 28.86 -15.92 30.97
CA SER A 585 29.54 -17.21 30.83
C SER A 585 30.69 -17.07 29.82
N VAL A 586 31.66 -17.99 29.86
CA VAL A 586 32.94 -17.90 29.13
C VAL A 586 33.27 -19.25 28.50
N SER A 587 33.62 -19.28 27.21
CA SER A 587 34.26 -20.44 26.57
C SER A 587 35.06 -20.08 25.30
N ILE A 588 36.39 -19.95 25.48
CA ILE A 588 37.48 -20.53 24.66
C ILE A 588 37.50 -20.35 23.11
N ALA A 589 38.51 -19.59 22.67
CA ALA A 589 39.40 -19.70 21.47
C ALA A 589 38.99 -20.58 20.25
N GLU A 590 38.82 -20.02 19.03
CA GLU A 590 39.83 -19.76 17.94
C GLU A 590 39.84 -20.86 16.84
N PRO A 591 40.43 -20.68 15.62
CA PRO A 591 41.23 -19.55 15.07
C PRO A 591 40.75 -18.98 13.71
N MET A 592 41.55 -18.07 13.12
CA MET A 592 41.30 -17.42 11.81
C MET A 592 41.60 -18.28 10.56
N ARG A 593 40.82 -18.10 9.48
CA ARG A 593 41.26 -18.04 8.06
C ARG A 593 40.38 -17.01 7.33
N ARG A 594 40.91 -15.90 6.80
CA ARG A 594 41.70 -15.67 5.56
C ARG A 594 40.83 -15.52 4.29
N SER A 595 41.10 -14.44 3.56
CA SER A 595 40.50 -14.09 2.26
C SER A 595 41.06 -14.95 1.13
N VAL A 596 40.27 -15.14 0.07
CA VAL A 596 40.72 -15.67 -1.23
C VAL A 596 40.16 -14.79 -2.35
N SER A 597 40.96 -14.60 -3.38
CA SER A 597 40.59 -14.06 -4.70
C SER A 597 41.51 -14.75 -5.73
N GLU A 598 41.14 -14.69 -7.01
CA GLU A 598 41.84 -15.32 -8.14
C GLU A 598 41.84 -16.87 -8.20
N ALA A 599 42.35 -17.39 -9.33
CA ALA A 599 42.22 -18.74 -9.89
C ALA A 599 40.81 -19.11 -10.43
N ALA A 600 40.64 -19.58 -11.67
CA ALA A 600 41.62 -19.67 -12.77
C ALA A 600 40.93 -19.65 -14.16
N LEU A 601 41.71 -19.27 -15.20
CA LEU A 601 41.40 -19.52 -16.61
C LEU A 601 41.95 -20.90 -17.01
N ALA A 602 41.20 -21.65 -17.82
CA ALA A 602 41.71 -22.78 -18.59
C ALA A 602 40.86 -23.01 -19.86
N GLN A 603 41.53 -23.11 -21.01
CA GLN A 603 40.99 -23.53 -22.31
C GLN A 603 41.72 -24.82 -22.72
N PRO A 604 41.10 -25.66 -23.58
CA PRO A 604 41.84 -26.45 -24.56
C PRO A 604 41.31 -26.23 -25.99
N GLU A 605 42.21 -26.24 -26.97
CA GLU A 605 41.93 -25.94 -28.38
C GLU A 605 41.79 -27.19 -29.27
N GLY A 606 41.04 -27.06 -30.38
CA GLY A 606 41.27 -27.78 -31.64
C GLY A 606 40.80 -29.24 -31.73
N PRO A 607 40.84 -29.87 -32.94
CA PRO A 607 41.45 -29.39 -34.19
C PRO A 607 40.43 -29.01 -35.30
N GLN A 608 40.94 -28.73 -36.51
CA GLN A 608 40.21 -28.22 -37.68
C GLN A 608 39.84 -29.32 -38.71
N GLY A 609 38.85 -29.04 -39.58
CA GLY A 609 38.50 -29.81 -40.78
C GLY A 609 37.49 -29.03 -41.64
N THR A 610 37.52 -29.17 -42.97
CA THR A 610 36.76 -28.34 -43.94
C THR A 610 35.82 -29.17 -44.83
N ASP A 611 34.65 -28.64 -45.21
CA ASP A 611 34.35 -28.30 -46.63
C ASP A 611 32.88 -27.92 -47.00
N SER A 612 32.78 -27.14 -48.08
CA SER A 612 31.74 -27.12 -49.15
C SER A 612 30.24 -26.77 -48.90
N LEU A 613 29.92 -25.53 -49.30
CA LEU A 613 28.75 -25.02 -50.04
C LEU A 613 27.66 -25.99 -50.59
N LYS A 614 26.38 -25.65 -50.34
CA LYS A 614 25.18 -25.64 -51.26
C LYS A 614 23.88 -25.38 -50.45
N ALA A 615 22.74 -24.95 -51.00
CA ALA A 615 22.42 -24.01 -52.08
C ALA A 615 20.91 -23.65 -51.99
N LEU A 616 20.51 -22.44 -52.42
CA LEU A 616 19.09 -22.00 -52.53
C LEU A 616 18.51 -22.29 -53.93
N LYS A 617 17.17 -22.15 -54.07
CA LYS A 617 16.29 -22.33 -55.27
C LYS A 617 15.46 -23.63 -55.23
N ASP A 618 14.25 -23.71 -55.78
CA ASP A 618 13.27 -22.73 -56.34
C ASP A 618 11.85 -23.32 -56.02
N LEU A 619 10.64 -22.89 -56.45
CA LEU A 619 10.11 -22.03 -57.52
C LEU A 619 8.70 -21.51 -57.10
N SER A 620 7.78 -21.21 -58.03
CA SER A 620 6.36 -20.80 -57.82
C SER A 620 5.54 -21.14 -59.10
N LEU A 621 4.21 -21.36 -59.14
CA LEU A 621 3.16 -20.33 -59.38
C LEU A 621 1.76 -20.96 -59.69
N LYS A 622 0.67 -20.27 -59.26
CA LYS A 622 -0.69 -20.06 -59.87
C LYS A 622 -1.62 -21.19 -60.41
N GLY A 623 -2.93 -21.01 -60.10
CA GLY A 623 -4.12 -21.28 -60.94
C GLY A 623 -5.01 -22.48 -60.51
N SER A 624 -6.33 -22.56 -60.79
CA SER A 624 -7.42 -21.55 -61.02
C SER A 624 -8.80 -22.25 -61.18
N SER A 625 -9.91 -21.61 -60.76
CA SER A 625 -11.35 -21.98 -60.97
C SER A 625 -11.80 -23.35 -60.37
N GLU A 626 -13.10 -23.73 -60.21
CA GLU A 626 -14.41 -23.30 -60.79
C GLU A 626 -15.56 -23.13 -59.73
N THR A 627 -16.80 -22.96 -60.20
CA THR A 627 -18.10 -22.71 -59.51
C THR A 627 -18.80 -24.00 -59.01
N SER A 628 -20.00 -24.08 -58.39
CA SER A 628 -21.10 -23.15 -57.99
C SER A 628 -21.71 -23.62 -56.62
N ASP A 629 -22.92 -23.33 -56.09
CA ASP A 629 -24.16 -22.63 -56.52
C ASP A 629 -25.06 -22.18 -55.33
N THR A 630 -26.28 -21.66 -55.59
CA THR A 630 -27.36 -21.40 -54.58
C THR A 630 -28.76 -21.84 -55.11
N PRO A 631 -29.84 -21.97 -54.30
CA PRO A 631 -30.71 -20.81 -54.02
C PRO A 631 -31.54 -20.79 -52.69
N GLU A 632 -31.98 -19.57 -52.35
CA GLU A 632 -33.24 -19.08 -51.71
C GLU A 632 -34.20 -19.98 -50.88
N MET A 633 -34.74 -19.40 -49.78
CA MET A 633 -36.17 -18.99 -49.70
C MET A 633 -36.44 -18.00 -48.53
N SER A 634 -37.64 -17.39 -48.51
CA SER A 634 -38.04 -16.26 -47.64
C SER A 634 -39.48 -16.40 -47.09
N LEU A 635 -39.89 -15.59 -46.08
CA LEU A 635 -41.17 -14.84 -46.02
C LEU A 635 -41.45 -14.15 -44.64
N SER A 636 -42.48 -13.29 -44.60
CA SER A 636 -42.97 -12.42 -43.50
C SER A 636 -44.40 -12.87 -43.01
N VAL A 637 -45.17 -12.26 -42.09
CA VAL A 637 -45.79 -10.89 -41.98
C VAL A 637 -46.45 -10.68 -40.57
N GLU A 638 -46.79 -9.42 -40.24
CA GLU A 638 -47.57 -8.76 -39.15
C GLU A 638 -48.75 -9.53 -38.47
N THR A 639 -49.22 -9.19 -37.24
CA THR A 639 -50.22 -8.12 -36.93
C THR A 639 -50.49 -7.91 -35.39
N LEU A 640 -51.35 -6.94 -35.01
CA LEU A 640 -51.70 -6.48 -33.63
C LEU A 640 -52.74 -7.39 -32.91
N GLY A 641 -53.17 -7.29 -31.63
CA GLY A 641 -53.09 -6.35 -30.47
C GLY A 641 -54.36 -6.55 -29.57
N PRO A 642 -54.72 -5.79 -28.48
CA PRO A 642 -54.02 -4.83 -27.59
C PRO A 642 -54.23 -5.12 -26.05
N SER A 643 -54.07 -4.10 -25.18
CA SER A 643 -54.52 -3.96 -23.74
C SER A 643 -53.53 -4.29 -22.58
N THR A 644 -53.83 -3.77 -21.37
CA THR A 644 -52.96 -3.50 -20.19
C THR A 644 -53.70 -3.89 -18.88
N PRO A 645 -53.09 -3.99 -17.66
CA PRO A 645 -51.88 -3.28 -17.18
C PRO A 645 -50.89 -4.00 -16.23
N SER A 646 -49.90 -3.22 -15.78
CA SER A 646 -49.07 -3.35 -14.57
C SER A 646 -48.23 -4.62 -14.35
N ASP A 647 -46.94 -4.53 -14.70
CA ASP A 647 -45.85 -5.06 -13.87
C ASP A 647 -44.56 -4.24 -14.09
N VAL A 648 -43.82 -3.92 -13.02
CA VAL A 648 -42.59 -3.10 -13.11
C VAL A 648 -41.37 -4.01 -13.13
N ASN A 649 -40.99 -4.47 -14.33
CA ASN A 649 -39.92 -5.45 -14.51
C ASN A 649 -38.53 -4.82 -14.67
N PHE A 650 -37.54 -5.35 -13.92
CA PHE A 650 -36.25 -4.69 -13.67
C PHE A 650 -35.13 -5.18 -14.62
N PHE A 651 -35.40 -5.21 -15.93
CA PHE A 651 -34.43 -5.65 -16.95
C PHE A 651 -34.43 -4.77 -18.19
N LEU A 652 -33.31 -4.09 -18.45
CA LEU A 652 -32.99 -3.57 -19.78
C LEU A 652 -32.42 -4.70 -20.64
N ARG A 653 -32.97 -4.90 -21.85
CA ARG A 653 -32.40 -5.81 -22.85
C ARG A 653 -31.20 -5.15 -23.56
N PRO A 654 -30.26 -5.94 -24.08
CA PRO A 654 -29.23 -5.43 -24.98
C PRO A 654 -29.83 -5.11 -26.36
N GLU A 655 -29.30 -4.10 -27.03
CA GLU A 655 -29.38 -3.97 -28.48
C GLU A 655 -28.00 -4.26 -29.07
N ASP A 656 -27.94 -5.18 -30.04
CA ASP A 656 -26.73 -5.52 -30.76
C ASP A 656 -26.47 -4.53 -31.91
N SER A 657 -25.25 -4.01 -32.00
CA SER A 657 -24.49 -4.07 -33.26
C SER A 657 -23.02 -3.68 -33.05
N GLN A 658 -22.13 -4.38 -33.76
CA GLN A 658 -20.70 -4.11 -33.77
C GLN A 658 -20.36 -3.16 -34.93
N GLU A 659 -19.58 -2.11 -34.68
CA GLU A 659 -18.75 -1.51 -35.74
C GLU A 659 -17.37 -1.13 -35.21
N THR A 660 -16.37 -1.93 -35.58
CA THR A 660 -14.97 -1.76 -35.15
C THR A 660 -14.28 -0.69 -36.00
N GLN A 661 -14.67 0.58 -35.82
CA GLN A 661 -14.06 1.68 -36.57
C GLN A 661 -12.61 1.96 -36.10
N LEU A 662 -11.65 1.55 -36.93
CA LEU A 662 -10.25 1.99 -36.88
C LEU A 662 -10.17 3.48 -37.27
N LEU A 663 -10.52 4.36 -36.34
CA LEU A 663 -10.62 5.80 -36.58
C LEU A 663 -9.26 6.41 -36.95
N ASN A 664 -9.26 7.02 -38.14
CA ASN A 664 -8.07 7.53 -38.82
C ASN A 664 -7.52 8.77 -38.12
N THR A 665 -6.20 8.89 -37.96
CA THR A 665 -5.56 9.94 -37.16
C THR A 665 -5.46 11.29 -37.88
N LYS A 666 -6.59 11.81 -38.36
CA LYS A 666 -6.72 13.08 -39.10
C LYS A 666 -7.95 13.90 -38.73
N ASP A 667 -8.25 14.02 -37.44
CA ASP A 667 -8.77 15.28 -36.92
C ASP A 667 -8.30 15.48 -35.48
N ARG A 668 -7.51 16.53 -35.26
CA ARG A 668 -7.08 17.00 -33.93
C ARG A 668 -7.15 18.51 -33.92
N GLY A 669 -8.07 19.06 -33.14
CA GLY A 669 -7.95 20.43 -32.65
C GLY A 669 -6.62 20.61 -31.90
N PRO A 670 -6.13 21.84 -31.72
CA PRO A 670 -4.82 22.10 -31.14
C PRO A 670 -4.77 21.63 -29.67
N ALA A 671 -4.20 20.43 -29.46
CA ALA A 671 -3.91 19.91 -28.14
C ALA A 671 -2.92 20.87 -27.45
N VAL A 672 -3.40 21.56 -26.40
CA VAL A 672 -2.57 22.45 -25.60
C VAL A 672 -1.44 21.62 -25.00
N SER A 673 -0.19 21.92 -25.37
CA SER A 673 0.96 21.15 -24.89
C SER A 673 1.05 21.23 -23.36
N LEU A 674 0.76 20.10 -22.71
CA LEU A 674 0.81 19.93 -21.26
C LEU A 674 2.20 20.28 -20.68
N PHE A 675 3.23 20.14 -21.51
CA PHE A 675 4.63 20.41 -21.19
C PHE A 675 5.14 21.64 -21.94
N PRO A 676 5.93 22.52 -21.30
CA PRO A 676 6.56 23.64 -21.99
C PRO A 676 7.62 23.16 -22.98
N GLU A 677 7.91 23.98 -24.00
CA GLU A 677 8.90 23.68 -25.02
C GLU A 677 10.26 23.28 -24.41
N GLY A 678 10.89 22.26 -25.01
CA GLY A 678 12.15 21.69 -24.53
C GLY A 678 12.03 20.72 -23.34
N PHE A 679 10.88 20.62 -22.65
CA PHE A 679 10.67 19.58 -21.63
C PHE A 679 9.90 18.38 -22.20
N GLN A 680 10.47 17.19 -22.05
CA GLN A 680 9.77 15.93 -22.31
C GLN A 680 9.88 15.01 -21.07
N PRO A 681 8.77 14.46 -20.55
CA PRO A 681 8.83 13.46 -19.49
C PRO A 681 9.43 12.16 -20.03
N ARG A 682 10.18 11.43 -19.20
CA ARG A 682 10.58 10.06 -19.58
C ARG A 682 9.35 9.17 -19.58
N ARG A 683 9.06 8.51 -20.70
CA ARG A 683 8.00 7.49 -20.79
C ARG A 683 8.56 6.10 -20.47
N SER A 684 7.68 5.21 -20.04
CA SER A 684 7.95 3.79 -19.83
C SER A 684 8.39 3.11 -21.14
N SER A 685 9.35 2.19 -21.05
CA SER A 685 9.72 1.28 -22.15
C SER A 685 8.87 0.01 -22.18
N GLN A 686 8.13 -0.28 -21.12
CA GLN A 686 7.05 -1.28 -21.12
C GLN A 686 5.85 -0.72 -21.89
N GLY A 687 5.14 -1.59 -22.62
CA GLY A 687 4.00 -1.21 -23.46
C GLY A 687 2.86 -0.53 -22.69
N ALA A 688 2.04 0.26 -23.40
CA ALA A 688 0.93 0.98 -22.80
C ALA A 688 -0.07 0.02 -22.13
N ILE A 689 -0.37 0.27 -20.86
CA ILE A 689 -1.26 -0.59 -20.06
C ILE A 689 -2.68 -0.46 -20.60
N ARG A 690 -3.33 -1.58 -20.94
CA ARG A 690 -4.81 -1.65 -21.07
C ARG A 690 -5.45 -1.56 -19.68
N ILE A 691 -5.40 -0.39 -19.07
CA ILE A 691 -6.30 -0.06 -17.95
C ILE A 691 -7.69 0.22 -18.56
N PRO A 692 -8.78 -0.36 -18.02
CA PRO A 692 -10.13 0.07 -18.34
C PRO A 692 -10.34 1.50 -17.86
N LEU A 693 -10.09 2.48 -18.73
CA LEU A 693 -10.25 3.91 -18.42
C LEU A 693 -11.73 4.29 -18.24
N TYR A 694 -12.64 3.52 -18.84
CA TYR A 694 -14.06 3.55 -18.55
C TYR A 694 -14.34 2.85 -17.21
N SER A 695 -14.66 3.64 -16.18
CA SER A 695 -15.06 3.11 -14.87
C SER A 695 -16.49 2.56 -14.96
N SER A 696 -16.70 1.30 -14.56
CA SER A 696 -18.04 0.68 -14.54
C SER A 696 -19.05 1.55 -13.77
N PRO A 697 -20.29 1.77 -14.27
CA PRO A 697 -21.28 2.62 -13.61
C PRO A 697 -21.54 2.28 -12.13
N ILE A 698 -21.33 1.02 -11.75
CA ILE A 698 -21.49 0.55 -10.37
C ILE A 698 -20.55 1.27 -9.39
N VAL A 699 -19.36 1.74 -9.79
CA VAL A 699 -18.46 2.47 -8.87
C VAL A 699 -19.00 3.85 -8.48
N LYS A 700 -20.02 4.37 -9.18
CA LYS A 700 -20.75 5.59 -8.82
C LYS A 700 -21.82 5.34 -7.74
N ASN A 701 -22.06 4.09 -7.34
CA ASN A 701 -23.03 3.71 -6.29
C ASN A 701 -22.60 4.29 -4.91
N PRO A 702 -23.50 4.94 -4.15
CA PRO A 702 -23.24 5.43 -2.79
C PRO A 702 -22.64 4.40 -1.81
N PHE A 703 -22.97 3.12 -1.99
CA PHE A 703 -22.47 2.01 -1.17
C PHE A 703 -21.11 1.44 -1.62
N MET A 704 -20.55 1.95 -2.73
CA MET A 704 -19.16 1.74 -3.15
C MET A 704 -18.33 3.01 -2.94
N SER A 705 -18.89 4.16 -3.29
CA SER A 705 -18.26 5.48 -3.21
C SER A 705 -19.09 6.41 -2.31
N PRO A 706 -18.96 6.32 -0.96
CA PRO A 706 -19.73 7.14 -0.03
C PRO A 706 -19.52 8.66 -0.22
N LEU A 707 -18.41 9.11 -0.81
CA LEU A 707 -18.21 10.51 -1.22
C LEU A 707 -19.27 11.01 -2.22
N LEU A 708 -19.90 10.10 -2.98
CA LEU A 708 -20.92 10.39 -3.98
C LEU A 708 -22.35 10.22 -3.45
N ALA A 709 -22.54 9.79 -2.20
CA ALA A 709 -23.86 9.56 -1.63
C ALA A 709 -24.72 10.85 -1.63
N PRO A 710 -26.05 10.77 -1.74
CA PRO A 710 -26.93 11.93 -1.58
C PRO A 710 -26.77 12.60 -0.21
N ASP A 711 -26.96 13.92 -0.14
CA ASP A 711 -26.83 14.68 1.13
C ASP A 711 -27.79 14.21 2.21
N SER A 712 -28.97 13.70 1.83
CA SER A 712 -29.93 13.07 2.74
C SER A 712 -29.38 11.80 3.41
N MET A 713 -28.54 11.03 2.70
CA MET A 713 -27.89 9.83 3.20
C MET A 713 -26.63 10.18 4.02
N LEU A 714 -25.86 11.19 3.61
CA LEU A 714 -24.71 11.68 4.40
C LEU A 714 -25.13 12.29 5.73
N LYS A 715 -26.34 12.84 5.82
CA LYS A 715 -26.92 13.37 7.07
C LYS A 715 -27.33 12.31 8.10
N THR A 716 -27.28 11.01 7.76
CA THR A 716 -27.53 9.92 8.71
C THR A 716 -26.25 9.26 9.24
N LEU A 717 -25.06 9.73 8.82
CA LEU A 717 -23.80 9.24 9.35
C LEU A 717 -23.59 9.71 10.80
N PRO A 718 -23.08 8.85 11.69
CA PRO A 718 -22.65 9.24 13.03
C PRO A 718 -21.29 9.98 12.99
N PRO A 719 -20.84 10.56 14.11
CA PRO A 719 -19.58 11.31 14.18
C PRO A 719 -18.38 10.57 13.59
N LEU A 720 -17.68 11.21 12.64
CA LEU A 720 -16.61 10.61 11.86
C LEU A 720 -15.23 11.18 12.24
N HIS A 721 -14.31 10.30 12.58
CA HIS A 721 -12.92 10.65 12.84
C HIS A 721 -12.01 9.99 11.79
N ILE A 722 -11.55 10.77 10.82
CA ILE A 722 -10.62 10.33 9.77
C ILE A 722 -9.17 10.54 10.23
N VAL A 723 -8.31 9.53 10.04
CA VAL A 723 -6.86 9.63 10.22
C VAL A 723 -6.16 9.26 8.92
N ALA A 724 -5.96 10.25 8.04
CA ALA A 724 -5.35 10.08 6.72
C ALA A 724 -3.83 10.27 6.75
N CYS A 725 -3.16 9.98 5.63
CA CYS A 725 -1.72 10.15 5.46
C CYS A 725 -1.39 11.30 4.51
N ALA A 726 -0.36 12.08 4.81
CA ALA A 726 0.07 13.18 3.95
C ALA A 726 0.65 12.67 2.60
N LEU A 727 1.21 11.47 2.57
CA LEU A 727 1.92 10.89 1.42
C LEU A 727 1.21 9.61 0.94
N ASP A 728 -0.07 9.76 0.62
CA ASP A 728 -0.99 8.67 0.25
C ASP A 728 -1.89 9.13 -0.92
N PRO A 729 -2.07 8.31 -1.96
CA PRO A 729 -3.01 8.58 -3.05
C PRO A 729 -4.42 8.99 -2.61
N MET A 730 -4.92 8.49 -1.47
CA MET A 730 -6.27 8.72 -0.92
C MET A 730 -6.38 9.94 0.02
N LEU A 731 -5.39 10.85 0.05
CA LEU A 731 -5.49 12.06 0.86
C LEU A 731 -6.62 12.99 0.39
N ASP A 732 -6.72 13.26 -0.91
CA ASP A 732 -7.73 14.21 -1.41
C ASP A 732 -9.16 13.67 -1.25
N ASP A 733 -9.35 12.35 -1.41
CA ASP A 733 -10.56 11.61 -1.03
C ASP A 733 -11.00 11.94 0.41
N SER A 734 -10.08 11.83 1.37
CA SER A 734 -10.32 12.14 2.78
C SER A 734 -10.61 13.62 3.04
N VAL A 735 -9.90 14.53 2.38
CA VAL A 735 -10.09 15.99 2.51
C VAL A 735 -11.44 16.43 1.93
N MET A 736 -11.79 15.97 0.74
CA MET A 736 -13.06 16.30 0.08
C MET A 736 -14.26 15.71 0.84
N PHE A 737 -14.14 14.49 1.37
CA PHE A 737 -15.22 13.89 2.17
C PHE A 737 -15.44 14.62 3.50
N ALA A 738 -14.36 14.98 4.20
CA ALA A 738 -14.45 15.81 5.40
C ALA A 738 -15.03 17.21 5.10
N ARG A 739 -14.67 17.83 3.97
CA ARG A 739 -15.23 19.11 3.52
C ARG A 739 -16.74 19.00 3.27
N ARG A 740 -17.18 17.97 2.52
CA ARG A 740 -18.61 17.75 2.21
C ARG A 740 -19.44 17.46 3.47
N LEU A 741 -18.92 16.68 4.42
CA LEU A 741 -19.62 16.44 5.68
C LEU A 741 -19.77 17.72 6.52
N ARG A 742 -18.72 18.56 6.60
CA ARG A 742 -18.81 19.86 7.28
C ARG A 742 -19.81 20.81 6.66
N SER A 743 -19.90 20.90 5.32
CA SER A 743 -20.91 21.75 4.66
C SER A 743 -22.35 21.26 4.87
N LEU A 744 -22.55 19.99 5.28
CA LEU A 744 -23.83 19.44 5.72
C LEU A 744 -24.07 19.53 7.23
N GLY A 745 -23.18 20.20 7.98
CA GLY A 745 -23.24 20.31 9.43
C GLY A 745 -22.89 19.03 10.19
N GLN A 746 -22.35 18.01 9.53
CA GLN A 746 -22.05 16.72 10.15
C GLN A 746 -20.74 16.75 10.95
N PRO A 747 -20.70 16.18 12.17
CA PRO A 747 -19.53 16.19 13.02
C PRO A 747 -18.41 15.31 12.44
N VAL A 748 -17.39 15.95 11.85
CA VAL A 748 -16.22 15.26 11.30
C VAL A 748 -14.91 15.92 11.71
N THR A 749 -13.92 15.10 12.10
CA THR A 749 -12.53 15.54 12.31
C THR A 749 -11.61 14.81 11.34
N LEU A 750 -10.74 15.54 10.64
CA LEU A 750 -9.61 14.97 9.92
C LEU A 750 -8.33 15.19 10.74
N ARG A 751 -7.53 14.15 10.90
CA ARG A 751 -6.11 14.26 11.25
C ARG A 751 -5.29 13.67 10.10
N VAL A 752 -4.14 14.28 9.83
CA VAL A 752 -3.25 13.86 8.74
C VAL A 752 -1.87 13.59 9.32
N VAL A 753 -1.34 12.40 9.07
CA VAL A 753 -0.01 11.99 9.56
C VAL A 753 1.06 12.25 8.50
N GLU A 754 2.13 12.93 8.90
CA GLU A 754 3.26 13.28 8.03
C GLU A 754 4.25 12.12 7.86
N ASP A 755 5.02 12.15 6.77
CA ASP A 755 6.16 11.24 6.48
C ASP A 755 5.88 9.72 6.53
N LEU A 756 4.60 9.30 6.50
CA LEU A 756 4.16 7.91 6.52
C LEU A 756 3.30 7.55 5.29
N PRO A 757 3.38 6.29 4.80
CA PRO A 757 2.56 5.78 3.70
C PRO A 757 1.15 5.39 4.17
N HIS A 758 0.32 4.99 3.22
CA HIS A 758 -0.87 4.18 3.47
C HIS A 758 -0.55 2.92 4.30
N GLY A 759 -1.52 2.39 5.06
CA GLY A 759 -1.35 1.13 5.79
C GLY A 759 -0.50 1.21 7.07
N PHE A 760 -0.27 2.39 7.65
CA PHE A 760 0.66 2.54 8.79
C PHE A 760 0.25 1.77 10.06
N LEU A 761 -1.01 1.36 10.22
CA LEU A 761 -1.47 0.59 11.38
C LEU A 761 -0.83 -0.79 11.44
N SER A 762 -0.75 -1.47 10.29
CA SER A 762 -0.03 -2.74 10.14
C SER A 762 1.49 -2.57 10.38
N LEU A 763 2.00 -1.34 10.35
CA LEU A 763 3.38 -0.98 10.66
C LEU A 763 3.57 -0.44 12.09
N ALA A 764 2.54 -0.44 12.94
CA ALA A 764 2.58 0.19 14.26
C ALA A 764 3.70 -0.36 15.18
N SER A 765 4.09 -1.63 15.06
CA SER A 765 5.21 -2.19 15.85
C SER A 765 6.59 -1.70 15.38
N LEU A 766 6.73 -1.27 14.12
CA LEU A 766 8.01 -1.09 13.43
C LEU A 766 8.87 0.06 13.98
N CYS A 767 8.32 1.27 14.08
CA CYS A 767 9.08 2.45 14.50
C CYS A 767 8.30 3.35 15.49
N ARG A 768 8.89 4.48 15.89
CA ARG A 768 8.24 5.41 16.82
C ARG A 768 7.11 6.16 16.12
N GLU A 769 7.34 6.53 14.88
CA GLU A 769 6.49 7.36 14.04
C GLU A 769 5.17 6.63 13.75
N THR A 770 5.22 5.36 13.37
CA THR A 770 4.02 4.52 13.16
C THR A 770 3.27 4.24 14.46
N ARG A 771 3.94 4.06 15.62
CA ARG A 771 3.27 4.02 16.93
C ARG A 771 2.51 5.30 17.24
N GLN A 772 3.11 6.46 16.97
CA GLN A 772 2.46 7.74 17.24
C GLN A 772 1.27 7.98 16.32
N ALA A 773 1.34 7.56 15.05
CA ALA A 773 0.20 7.59 14.13
C ALA A 773 -0.91 6.64 14.59
N ALA A 774 -0.60 5.39 14.96
CA ALA A 774 -1.57 4.43 15.48
C ALA A 774 -2.23 4.92 16.80
N GLY A 775 -1.46 5.60 17.66
CA GLY A 775 -1.98 6.23 18.88
C GLY A 775 -3.06 7.29 18.60
N GLN A 776 -2.96 8.05 17.50
CA GLN A 776 -4.01 9.00 17.12
C GLN A 776 -5.32 8.30 16.79
N CYS A 777 -5.29 7.12 16.15
CA CYS A 777 -6.49 6.31 15.91
C CYS A 777 -7.11 5.85 17.24
N VAL A 778 -6.30 5.41 18.21
CA VAL A 778 -6.80 5.05 19.56
C VAL A 778 -7.41 6.26 20.27
N GLU A 779 -6.80 7.45 20.19
CA GLU A 779 -7.40 8.69 20.71
C GLU A 779 -8.76 9.00 20.05
N ARG A 780 -8.89 8.82 18.72
CA ARG A 780 -10.16 9.02 18.03
C ARG A 780 -11.23 8.04 18.55
N ILE A 781 -10.89 6.76 18.74
CA ILE A 781 -11.81 5.78 19.32
C ILE A 781 -12.18 6.15 20.77
N ARG A 782 -11.23 6.63 21.59
CA ARG A 782 -11.52 7.11 22.96
C ARG A 782 -12.49 8.31 22.96
N LEU A 783 -12.45 9.20 21.96
CA LEU A 783 -13.42 10.30 21.86
C LEU A 783 -14.85 9.83 21.51
N ILE A 784 -15.00 8.71 20.78
CA ILE A 784 -16.29 8.09 20.48
C ILE A 784 -16.85 7.36 21.72
N LEU A 785 -16.02 6.56 22.38
CA LEU A 785 -16.43 5.73 23.52
C LEU A 785 -16.60 6.54 24.82
N THR A 786 -15.75 7.54 25.02
CA THR A 786 -15.77 8.46 26.17
C THR A 786 -15.73 9.91 25.67
N PRO A 787 -16.84 10.43 25.11
CA PRO A 787 -16.92 11.82 24.69
C PRO A 787 -16.70 12.75 25.89
N PRO A 788 -16.01 13.88 25.71
CA PRO A 788 -15.86 14.87 26.78
C PRO A 788 -17.24 15.39 27.19
N ALA A 789 -17.42 15.65 28.49
CA ALA A 789 -18.64 16.29 28.98
C ALA A 789 -18.83 17.64 28.29
N ALA A 790 -20.06 17.91 27.82
CA ALA A 790 -20.37 19.19 27.20
C ALA A 790 -20.06 20.35 28.16
N PRO A 791 -19.51 21.48 27.67
CA PRO A 791 -19.42 22.69 28.48
C PRO A 791 -20.82 23.08 28.96
N ARG A 792 -20.92 23.41 30.25
CA ARG A 792 -22.16 23.83 30.91
C ARG A 792 -22.45 25.31 30.66
#